data_AF-A0A7X3I044-F1
#
_entry.id   AF-A0A7X3I044-F1
#
_cell.length_a   1.000
_cell.length_b   1.000
_cell.length_c   1.000
_cell.angle_alpha   90.00
_cell.angle_beta   90.00
_cell.angle_gamma   90.00
#
_symmetry.space_group_name_H-M   'P 1'
#
loop_
_entity.id
_entity.type
_entity.pdbx_description
1 polymer ?
#
loop_
_entity_poly.entity_id
_entity_poly.type
_entity_poly.pdbx_seq_one_letter_code
_entity_poly.pdbx_strand_id
1 'polypeptide(L)'
;MSLLRSAPLRYLLLLLASWLAIFLLTRGVLLFDHLHEAGNPLAIFAIGLLYDLGFLAYAALPLGLYLLLCPPGLWRRPGQRWLLRALLLVSLFAMLFVATAEWLFWDEFGVRFNFIAVDYLVYSDEVLNNLLESYPLGLLLGALAGLAALLGLALQRPLQAALQAPLPSRSARLGALAGLLACSALSLLALDQDSPRGLGGNAYQHELASNGPYQFFAAFRNNELDYPQFYATLPDAQVAPRLRAELNEPGSRFIGSDPLDIRRQVDNPGQPRQLNIVLVTIESLSAKYLGSFGDSRGLTPNLDALRRQSLFFNNFYATGTRTDRGLEAITLSVPPTPGRSIVKRVGRESGYASLGQQLSAQGYDSVFVYGGRGYFDNMNAFFGGNGYRVVDQSSVAEADIHFKNAWGMADEDLYAQTLRLADADHAAGKPFLLQLMTTSNHRPYTYPDGRIDIASGDGREGAVKYTDHAIGQFLAAARHKPWFANTLFVFVADHCAGSAGAQDLPVANYHIPLFIYAPGLVAPREDNQLASQIDLAPTLLGLLNLDYQSTFFGRNLLQDNPAPRRVLLGNYQHLGLFDGRDLAILSPQRHMRRHDDALGASRETRSDSQDPLLQRDIAYYQAASHAFKEHLLAWKGNPQPDLQLSTR
;
A
#
# COMPACT_ATOMS: atom_id res chain seq x y z
N MET A 1 -6.15 50.12 18.96
CA MET A 1 -6.86 48.98 19.58
C MET A 1 -6.08 47.71 19.30
N SER A 2 -5.97 46.78 20.27
CA SER A 2 -5.32 45.48 20.02
C SER A 2 -6.08 44.73 18.92
N LEU A 3 -5.37 44.39 17.84
CA LEU A 3 -5.87 43.69 16.66
C LEU A 3 -6.61 42.40 17.03
N LEU A 4 -6.13 41.70 18.06
CA LEU A 4 -6.70 40.46 18.62
C LEU A 4 -8.10 40.63 19.25
N ARG A 5 -8.54 41.87 19.52
CA ARG A 5 -9.87 42.17 20.07
C ARG A 5 -10.93 42.46 19.01
N SER A 6 -10.56 42.38 17.72
CA SER A 6 -11.46 42.66 16.61
C SER A 6 -12.38 41.49 16.28
N ALA A 7 -13.58 41.77 15.74
CA ALA A 7 -14.56 40.72 15.45
C ALA A 7 -14.08 39.65 14.45
N PRO A 8 -13.41 39.99 13.32
CA PRO A 8 -12.87 39.01 12.39
C PRO A 8 -11.89 38.04 13.05
N LEU A 9 -10.95 38.55 13.85
CA LEU A 9 -9.94 37.72 14.49
C LEU A 9 -10.46 36.95 15.68
N ARG A 10 -11.39 37.51 16.48
CA ARG A 10 -12.02 36.75 17.56
C ARG A 10 -12.82 35.55 17.03
N TYR A 11 -13.54 35.73 15.92
CA TYR A 11 -14.27 34.64 15.29
C TYR A 11 -13.29 33.58 14.74
N LEU A 12 -12.25 34.00 14.02
CA LEU A 12 -11.24 33.10 13.48
C LEU A 12 -10.53 32.32 14.60
N LEU A 13 -10.09 33.00 15.67
CA LEU A 13 -9.44 32.37 16.82
C LEU A 13 -10.37 31.40 17.54
N LEU A 14 -11.65 31.72 17.71
CA LEU A 14 -12.63 30.80 18.31
C LEU A 14 -12.74 29.49 17.51
N LEU A 15 -12.81 29.61 16.18
CA LEU A 15 -12.90 28.45 15.29
C LEU A 15 -11.62 27.62 15.33
N LEU A 16 -10.45 28.26 15.17
CA LEU A 16 -9.16 27.56 15.20
C LEU A 16 -8.86 26.92 16.56
N ALA A 17 -9.24 27.56 17.67
CA ALA A 17 -9.11 26.98 19.00
C ALA A 17 -10.02 25.76 19.19
N SER A 18 -11.22 25.78 18.60
CA SER A 18 -12.12 24.63 18.63
C SER A 18 -11.55 23.45 17.83
N TRP A 19 -10.97 23.71 16.67
CA TRP A 19 -10.28 22.69 15.86
C TRP A 19 -9.05 22.12 16.58
N LEU A 20 -8.23 22.99 17.20
CA LEU A 20 -7.08 22.56 17.99
C LEU A 20 -7.51 21.66 19.16
N ALA A 21 -8.61 21.98 19.84
CA ALA A 21 -9.13 21.14 20.92
C ALA A 21 -9.54 19.76 20.41
N ILE A 22 -10.18 19.68 19.24
CA ILE A 22 -10.52 18.40 18.60
C ILE A 22 -9.24 17.62 18.26
N PHE A 23 -8.23 18.25 17.66
CA PHE A 23 -6.96 17.57 17.31
C PHE A 23 -6.23 17.03 18.55
N LEU A 24 -6.20 17.79 19.65
CA LEU A 24 -5.60 17.35 20.91
C LEU A 24 -6.37 16.17 21.51
N LEU A 25 -7.71 16.18 21.44
CA LEU A 25 -8.54 15.07 21.90
C LEU A 25 -8.33 13.82 21.04
N THR A 26 -8.34 13.95 19.71
CA THR A 26 -8.04 12.84 18.79
C THR A 26 -6.70 12.22 19.11
N ARG A 27 -5.65 13.04 19.27
CA ARG A 27 -4.31 12.56 19.66
C ARG A 27 -4.33 11.84 21.01
N GLY A 28 -5.09 12.33 21.98
CA GLY A 28 -5.25 11.69 23.28
C GLY A 28 -5.92 10.31 23.19
N VAL A 29 -6.97 10.19 22.36
CA VAL A 29 -7.65 8.90 22.11
C VAL A 29 -6.71 7.91 21.44
N LEU A 30 -6.02 8.31 20.37
CA LEU A 30 -5.07 7.43 19.67
C LEU A 30 -3.88 7.03 20.56
N LEU A 31 -3.38 7.95 21.38
CA LEU A 31 -2.30 7.66 22.33
C LEU A 31 -2.74 6.66 23.40
N PHE A 32 -3.98 6.76 23.89
CA PHE A 32 -4.48 5.84 24.90
C PHE A 32 -4.49 4.39 24.41
N ASP A 33 -4.84 4.19 23.14
CA ASP A 33 -4.90 2.87 22.50
C ASP A 33 -3.51 2.22 22.34
N HIS A 34 -2.46 3.03 22.14
CA HIS A 34 -1.08 2.58 21.92
C HIS A 34 -0.10 3.08 22.99
N LEU A 35 -0.54 3.27 24.24
CA LEU A 35 0.28 3.91 25.28
C LEU A 35 1.62 3.18 25.53
N HIS A 36 1.62 1.86 25.42
CA HIS A 36 2.82 1.02 25.60
C HIS A 36 3.81 1.13 24.42
N GLU A 37 3.33 1.53 23.26
CA GLU A 37 4.10 1.62 22.01
C GLU A 37 4.47 3.07 21.69
N ALA A 38 3.81 4.07 22.26
CA ALA A 38 3.90 5.46 21.82
C ALA A 38 5.18 6.22 22.22
N GLY A 39 6.05 5.67 23.07
CA GLY A 39 7.24 6.39 23.54
C GLY A 39 6.92 7.53 24.52
N ASN A 40 7.45 8.74 24.31
CA ASN A 40 7.29 9.88 25.24
C ASN A 40 6.06 10.76 24.92
N PRO A 41 5.00 10.76 25.77
CA PRO A 41 3.79 11.55 25.52
C PRO A 41 4.03 13.06 25.42
N LEU A 42 4.96 13.61 26.19
CA LEU A 42 5.24 15.04 26.18
C LEU A 42 5.80 15.48 24.82
N ALA A 43 6.72 14.68 24.25
CA ALA A 43 7.27 14.93 22.93
C ALA A 43 6.19 14.81 21.84
N ILE A 44 5.32 13.80 21.95
CA ILE A 44 4.17 13.60 21.04
C ILE A 44 3.26 14.83 21.01
N PHE A 45 2.87 15.35 22.17
CA PHE A 45 1.99 16.53 22.21
C PHE A 45 2.72 17.81 21.80
N ALA A 46 4.01 17.97 22.11
CA ALA A 46 4.77 19.16 21.73
C ALA A 46 4.98 19.24 20.20
N ILE A 47 5.43 18.14 19.58
CA ILE A 47 5.60 18.04 18.13
C ILE A 47 4.23 18.07 17.44
N GLY A 48 3.26 17.34 17.98
CA GLY A 48 1.88 17.35 17.51
C GLY A 48 1.28 18.75 17.46
N LEU A 49 1.52 19.56 18.48
CA LEU A 49 1.08 20.96 18.49
C LEU A 49 1.72 21.78 17.37
N LEU A 50 2.98 21.53 17.00
CA LEU A 50 3.60 22.21 15.85
C LEU A 50 2.87 21.87 14.55
N TYR A 51 2.57 20.60 14.31
CA TYR A 51 1.80 20.16 13.14
C TYR A 51 0.35 20.68 13.16
N ASP A 52 -0.30 20.70 14.32
CA ASP A 52 -1.64 21.26 14.49
C ASP A 52 -1.64 22.75 14.13
N LEU A 53 -0.68 23.52 14.68
CA LEU A 53 -0.55 24.95 14.38
C LEU A 53 -0.18 25.19 12.91
N GLY A 54 0.63 24.32 12.32
CA GLY A 54 0.96 24.36 10.90
C GLY A 54 -0.27 24.20 10.01
N PHE A 55 -1.08 23.16 10.26
CA PHE A 55 -2.36 22.96 9.58
C PHE A 55 -3.27 24.19 9.73
N LEU A 56 -3.44 24.67 10.96
CA LEU A 56 -4.31 25.79 11.28
C LEU A 56 -3.85 27.07 10.58
N ALA A 57 -2.54 27.29 10.39
CA ALA A 57 -2.01 28.49 9.73
C ALA A 57 -2.51 28.61 8.29
N TYR A 58 -2.38 27.56 7.48
CA TYR A 58 -2.85 27.62 6.09
C TYR A 58 -4.36 27.37 5.95
N ALA A 59 -4.98 26.53 6.79
CA ALA A 59 -6.43 26.30 6.76
C ALA A 59 -7.22 27.57 7.13
N ALA A 60 -6.60 28.48 7.91
CA ALA A 60 -7.14 29.79 8.21
C ALA A 60 -7.13 30.76 7.01
N LEU A 61 -6.37 30.52 5.93
CA LEU A 61 -6.22 31.46 4.81
C LEU A 61 -7.55 31.81 4.11
N PRO A 62 -8.36 30.85 3.62
CA PRO A 62 -9.55 31.20 2.83
C PRO A 62 -10.58 31.98 3.67
N LEU A 63 -10.81 31.51 4.90
CA LEU A 63 -11.74 32.15 5.83
C LEU A 63 -11.18 33.47 6.38
N GLY A 64 -9.89 33.52 6.72
CA GLY A 64 -9.22 34.72 7.20
C GLY A 64 -9.25 35.85 6.17
N LEU A 65 -8.96 35.54 4.90
CA LEU A 65 -9.12 36.46 3.77
C LEU A 65 -10.55 37.01 3.71
N TYR A 66 -11.55 36.13 3.72
CA TYR A 66 -12.95 36.53 3.69
C TYR A 66 -13.31 37.45 4.87
N LEU A 67 -12.98 37.07 6.10
CA LEU A 67 -13.35 37.83 7.30
C LEU A 67 -12.64 39.19 7.38
N LEU A 68 -11.36 39.26 6.99
CA LEU A 68 -10.56 40.49 7.06
C LEU A 68 -10.92 41.48 5.93
N LEU A 69 -11.27 40.97 4.75
CA LEU A 69 -11.69 41.78 3.60
C LEU A 69 -13.18 42.13 3.63
N CYS A 70 -13.99 41.47 4.47
CA CYS A 70 -15.42 41.71 4.57
C CYS A 70 -15.74 43.18 4.94
N PRO A 71 -16.53 43.89 4.11
CA PRO A 71 -16.83 45.29 4.35
C PRO A 71 -17.73 45.48 5.60
N PRO A 72 -17.57 46.57 6.36
CA PRO A 72 -18.34 46.81 7.58
C PRO A 72 -19.86 46.73 7.41
N GLY A 73 -20.38 47.17 6.26
CA GLY A 73 -21.81 47.09 5.93
C GLY A 73 -22.32 45.66 5.86
N LEU A 74 -21.54 44.74 5.28
CA LEU A 74 -21.88 43.33 5.20
C LEU A 74 -21.78 42.66 6.59
N TRP A 75 -20.74 42.98 7.36
CA TRP A 75 -20.53 42.44 8.72
C TRP A 75 -21.73 42.68 9.67
N ARG A 76 -22.42 43.80 9.49
CA ARG A 76 -23.58 44.18 10.32
C ARG A 76 -24.89 43.53 9.90
N ARG A 77 -24.96 42.91 8.71
CA ARG A 77 -26.19 42.28 8.21
C ARG A 77 -26.53 41.03 9.05
N PRO A 78 -27.81 40.78 9.34
CA PRO A 78 -28.22 39.57 10.05
C PRO A 78 -27.86 38.30 9.29
N GLY A 79 -27.94 38.32 7.96
CA GLY A 79 -27.54 37.20 7.10
C GLY A 79 -26.08 36.80 7.28
N GLN A 80 -25.17 37.77 7.44
CA GLN A 80 -23.76 37.48 7.72
C GLN A 80 -23.57 36.76 9.07
N ARG A 81 -24.33 37.16 10.09
CA ARG A 81 -24.25 36.54 11.42
C ARG A 81 -24.79 35.11 11.41
N TRP A 82 -25.85 34.85 10.64
CA TRP A 82 -26.36 33.50 10.42
C TRP A 82 -25.36 32.64 9.64
N LEU A 83 -24.77 33.18 8.58
CA LEU A 83 -23.72 32.50 7.81
C LEU A 83 -22.54 32.09 8.71
N LEU A 84 -22.04 33.00 9.56
CA LEU A 84 -20.94 32.69 10.47
C LEU A 84 -21.34 31.67 11.56
N ARG A 85 -22.59 31.66 12.02
CA ARG A 85 -23.08 30.60 12.93
C ARG A 85 -23.12 29.24 12.23
N ALA A 86 -23.66 29.20 11.02
CA ALA A 86 -23.72 27.98 10.21
C ALA A 86 -22.31 27.48 9.90
N LEU A 87 -21.38 28.36 9.54
CA LEU A 87 -20.00 28.01 9.23
C LEU A 87 -19.27 27.43 10.45
N LEU A 88 -19.49 27.95 11.65
CA LEU A 88 -18.97 27.34 12.87
C LEU A 88 -19.56 25.94 13.09
N LEU A 89 -20.87 25.77 12.94
CA LEU A 89 -21.52 24.48 13.15
C LEU A 89 -21.03 23.42 12.15
N VAL A 90 -20.98 23.78 10.86
CA VAL A 90 -20.49 22.93 9.79
C VAL A 90 -19.01 22.60 9.98
N SER A 91 -18.19 23.55 10.43
CA SER A 91 -16.77 23.30 10.67
C SER A 91 -16.52 22.38 11.86
N LEU A 92 -17.32 22.49 12.93
CA LEU A 92 -17.28 21.55 14.06
C LEU A 92 -17.65 20.14 13.61
N PHE A 93 -18.75 20.01 12.85
CA PHE A 93 -19.15 18.73 12.28
C PHE A 93 -18.05 18.12 11.41
N ALA A 94 -17.47 18.92 10.50
CA ALA A 94 -16.40 18.45 9.62
C ALA A 94 -15.17 17.98 10.40
N MET A 95 -14.73 18.70 11.44
CA MET A 95 -13.58 18.28 12.25
C MET A 95 -13.88 17.06 13.14
N LEU A 96 -15.10 16.93 13.66
CA LEU A 96 -15.53 15.72 14.37
C LEU A 96 -15.60 14.51 13.45
N PHE A 97 -16.09 14.70 12.22
CA PHE A 97 -16.07 13.68 11.18
C PHE A 97 -14.64 13.25 10.86
N VAL A 98 -13.73 14.21 10.65
CA VAL A 98 -12.31 13.92 10.40
C VAL A 98 -11.68 13.17 11.59
N ALA A 99 -11.93 13.59 12.83
CA ALA A 99 -11.44 12.90 14.01
C ALA A 99 -11.92 11.43 14.09
N THR A 100 -13.19 11.19 13.74
CA THR A 100 -13.76 9.83 13.73
C THR A 100 -13.18 9.00 12.58
N ALA A 101 -13.05 9.59 11.39
CA ALA A 101 -12.44 8.94 10.24
C ALA A 101 -10.97 8.59 10.48
N GLU A 102 -10.22 9.45 11.18
CA GLU A 102 -8.85 9.15 11.58
C GLU A 102 -8.76 7.98 12.56
N TRP A 103 -9.68 7.88 13.52
CA TRP A 103 -9.72 6.74 14.44
C TRP A 103 -9.99 5.42 13.70
N LEU A 104 -10.96 5.39 12.79
CA LEU A 104 -11.25 4.21 11.98
C LEU A 104 -10.10 3.86 11.01
N PHE A 105 -9.44 4.87 10.47
CA PHE A 105 -8.28 4.68 9.59
C PHE A 105 -7.07 4.14 10.37
N TRP A 106 -6.88 4.62 11.61
CA TRP A 106 -5.87 4.10 12.52
C TRP A 106 -6.14 2.64 12.91
N ASP A 107 -7.39 2.28 13.21
CA ASP A 107 -7.78 0.90 13.49
C ASP A 107 -7.43 -0.05 12.32
N GLU A 108 -7.61 0.39 11.07
CA GLU A 108 -7.31 -0.44 9.89
C GLU A 108 -5.81 -0.50 9.57
N PHE A 109 -5.10 0.63 9.63
CA PHE A 109 -3.74 0.72 9.08
C PHE A 109 -2.63 0.93 10.14
N GLY A 110 -2.98 1.27 11.38
CA GLY A 110 -2.07 1.59 12.46
C GLY A 110 -1.28 2.90 12.28
N VAL A 111 -1.75 3.79 11.41
CA VAL A 111 -1.10 5.06 11.05
C VAL A 111 -2.14 6.17 10.89
N ARG A 112 -1.74 7.46 10.96
CA ARG A 112 -2.67 8.58 10.67
C ARG A 112 -2.85 8.73 9.16
N PHE A 113 -3.74 9.63 8.75
CA PHE A 113 -3.95 9.92 7.32
C PHE A 113 -2.65 10.21 6.62
N ASN A 114 -2.47 9.57 5.48
CA ASN A 114 -1.30 9.68 4.62
C ASN A 114 -1.75 9.52 3.16
N PHE A 115 -0.83 9.14 2.28
CA PHE A 115 -1.13 8.93 0.87
C PHE A 115 -2.24 7.89 0.60
N ILE A 116 -2.43 6.89 1.47
CA ILE A 116 -3.50 5.89 1.34
C ILE A 116 -4.88 6.59 1.39
N ALA A 117 -5.06 7.55 2.30
CA ALA A 117 -6.29 8.32 2.41
C ALA A 117 -6.55 9.18 1.15
N VAL A 118 -5.49 9.66 0.49
CA VAL A 118 -5.60 10.39 -0.79
C VAL A 118 -6.03 9.45 -1.92
N ASP A 119 -5.43 8.26 -1.99
CA ASP A 119 -5.75 7.25 -2.99
C ASP A 119 -7.22 6.81 -2.93
N TYR A 120 -7.77 6.69 -1.71
CA TYR A 120 -9.16 6.28 -1.51
C TYR A 120 -10.17 7.31 -2.05
N LEU A 121 -9.80 8.58 -2.18
CA LEU A 121 -10.65 9.58 -2.80
C LEU A 121 -10.73 9.44 -4.33
N VAL A 122 -9.78 8.73 -4.95
CA VAL A 122 -9.81 8.44 -6.39
C VAL A 122 -10.86 7.38 -6.72
N TYR A 123 -11.05 6.40 -5.83
CA TYR A 123 -11.98 5.28 -6.00
C TYR A 123 -13.21 5.47 -5.08
N SER A 124 -13.94 6.56 -5.27
CA SER A 124 -14.99 6.98 -4.34
C SER A 124 -16.16 6.00 -4.23
N ASP A 125 -16.50 5.29 -5.30
CA ASP A 125 -17.65 4.39 -5.33
C ASP A 125 -17.38 3.11 -4.50
N GLU A 126 -16.24 2.45 -4.71
CA GLU A 126 -15.83 1.29 -3.93
C GLU A 126 -15.67 1.65 -2.45
N VAL A 127 -15.00 2.76 -2.16
CA VAL A 127 -14.76 3.21 -0.79
C VAL A 127 -16.07 3.60 -0.09
N LEU A 128 -16.98 4.31 -0.78
CA LEU A 128 -18.27 4.70 -0.19
C LEU A 128 -19.14 3.48 0.10
N ASN A 129 -19.24 2.52 -0.83
CA ASN A 129 -20.00 1.29 -0.61
C ASN A 129 -19.40 0.48 0.54
N ASN A 130 -18.07 0.36 0.59
CA ASN A 130 -17.39 -0.29 1.72
C ASN A 130 -17.71 0.40 3.06
N LEU A 131 -17.72 1.73 3.12
CA LEU A 131 -18.08 2.47 4.34
C LEU A 131 -19.54 2.26 4.75
N LEU A 132 -20.45 2.20 3.78
CA LEU A 132 -21.88 1.95 4.01
C LEU A 132 -22.14 0.53 4.50
N GLU A 133 -21.39 -0.45 4.01
CA GLU A 133 -21.50 -1.85 4.41
C GLU A 133 -20.76 -2.14 5.73
N SER A 134 -19.66 -1.44 5.99
CA SER A 134 -18.82 -1.66 7.19
C SER A 134 -19.32 -0.95 8.44
N TYR A 135 -20.03 0.17 8.29
CA TYR A 135 -20.38 1.04 9.42
C TYR A 135 -21.84 1.51 9.37
N PRO A 136 -22.50 1.70 10.53
CA PRO A 136 -23.83 2.29 10.59
C PRO A 136 -23.77 3.81 10.35
N LEU A 137 -23.46 4.21 9.12
CA LEU A 137 -23.06 5.58 8.78
C LEU A 137 -24.14 6.61 9.15
N GLY A 138 -25.42 6.28 8.99
CA GLY A 138 -26.52 7.15 9.41
C GLY A 138 -26.52 7.47 10.91
N LEU A 139 -26.24 6.48 11.76
CA LEU A 139 -26.14 6.66 13.20
C LEU A 139 -24.89 7.45 13.58
N LEU A 140 -23.74 7.15 12.95
CA LEU A 140 -22.49 7.87 13.18
C LEU A 140 -22.62 9.34 12.78
N LEU A 141 -23.06 9.63 11.56
CA LEU A 141 -23.25 11.01 11.09
C LEU A 141 -24.30 11.75 11.92
N GLY A 142 -25.39 11.08 12.31
CA GLY A 142 -26.40 11.65 13.22
C GLY A 142 -25.83 12.01 14.59
N ALA A 143 -25.03 11.12 15.19
CA ALA A 143 -24.37 11.36 16.47
C ALA A 143 -23.37 12.53 16.38
N LEU A 144 -22.55 12.59 15.32
CA LEU A 144 -21.60 13.68 15.08
C LEU A 144 -22.31 15.01 14.85
N ALA A 145 -23.43 15.03 14.14
CA ALA A 145 -24.26 16.23 13.96
C ALA A 145 -24.86 16.70 15.28
N GLY A 146 -25.36 15.78 16.11
CA GLY A 146 -25.84 16.07 17.46
C GLY A 146 -24.75 16.67 18.35
N LEU A 147 -23.55 16.07 18.34
CA LEU A 147 -22.40 16.57 19.10
C LEU A 147 -21.95 17.95 18.61
N ALA A 148 -21.88 18.17 17.29
CA ALA A 148 -21.56 19.47 16.71
C ALA A 148 -22.57 20.55 17.14
N ALA A 149 -23.87 20.21 17.18
CA ALA A 149 -24.91 21.12 17.66
C ALA A 149 -24.75 21.45 19.15
N LEU A 150 -24.47 20.45 20.00
CA LEU A 150 -24.21 20.66 21.43
C LEU A 150 -23.00 21.56 21.67
N LEU A 151 -21.89 21.32 20.96
CA LEU A 151 -20.71 22.18 21.01
C LEU A 151 -21.00 23.58 20.50
N GLY A 152 -21.78 23.71 19.41
CA GLY A 152 -22.22 25.00 18.88
C GLY A 152 -23.05 25.80 19.88
N LEU A 153 -23.93 25.13 20.65
CA LEU A 153 -24.68 25.74 21.75
C LEU A 153 -23.74 26.16 22.91
N ALA A 154 -22.80 25.31 23.29
CA ALA A 154 -21.81 25.63 24.33
C ALA A 154 -20.93 26.85 23.94
N LEU A 155 -20.59 26.98 22.66
CA LEU A 155 -19.80 28.08 22.11
C LEU A 155 -20.64 29.32 21.75
N GLN A 156 -21.95 29.32 22.02
CA GLN A 156 -22.84 30.42 21.64
C GLN A 156 -22.44 31.75 22.32
N ARG A 157 -22.08 31.71 23.61
CA ARG A 157 -21.64 32.91 24.36
C ARG A 157 -20.35 33.52 23.80
N PRO A 158 -19.23 32.77 23.65
CA PRO A 158 -18.02 33.34 23.06
C PRO A 158 -18.22 33.74 21.59
N LEU A 159 -19.06 33.02 20.83
CA LEU A 159 -19.41 33.39 19.46
C LEU A 159 -20.12 34.74 19.40
N GLN A 160 -21.12 34.97 20.26
CA GLN A 160 -21.80 36.26 20.32
C GLN A 160 -20.84 37.39 20.69
N ALA A 161 -19.95 37.16 21.67
CA ALA A 161 -18.92 38.12 22.07
C ALA A 161 -17.91 38.42 20.95
N ALA A 162 -17.61 37.44 20.09
CA ALA A 162 -16.78 37.62 18.90
C ALA A 162 -17.49 38.46 17.83
N LEU A 163 -18.75 38.13 17.51
CA LEU A 163 -19.53 38.82 16.48
C LEU A 163 -19.89 40.27 16.83
N GLN A 164 -20.04 40.57 18.12
CA GLN A 164 -20.33 41.92 18.63
C GLN A 164 -19.07 42.78 18.83
N ALA A 165 -17.88 42.21 18.67
CA ALA A 165 -16.64 42.96 18.85
C ALA A 165 -16.48 44.06 17.79
N PRO A 166 -15.65 45.08 18.05
CA PRO A 166 -15.42 46.18 17.12
C PRO A 166 -14.67 45.70 15.87
N LEU A 167 -14.90 46.39 14.75
CA LEU A 167 -14.18 46.13 13.51
C LEU A 167 -12.79 46.82 13.51
N PRO A 168 -11.75 46.18 12.95
CA PRO A 168 -10.42 46.77 12.86
C PRO A 168 -10.34 47.82 11.74
N SER A 169 -9.41 48.77 11.87
CA SER A 169 -9.07 49.75 10.81
C SER A 169 -8.54 49.05 9.55
N ARG A 170 -8.51 49.74 8.41
CA ARG A 170 -7.99 49.19 7.15
C ARG A 170 -6.53 48.75 7.26
N SER A 171 -5.68 49.58 7.88
CA SER A 171 -4.26 49.24 8.13
C SER A 171 -4.11 48.02 9.02
N ALA A 172 -4.94 47.90 10.07
CA ALA A 172 -4.96 46.75 10.96
C ALA A 172 -5.38 45.47 10.23
N ARG A 173 -6.36 45.53 9.32
CA ARG A 173 -6.76 44.38 8.49
C ARG A 173 -5.65 43.91 7.57
N LEU A 174 -4.98 44.85 6.88
CA LEU A 174 -3.86 44.54 5.99
C LEU A 174 -2.68 43.93 6.76
N GLY A 175 -2.38 44.46 7.96
CA GLY A 175 -1.37 43.88 8.84
C GLY A 175 -1.72 42.47 9.30
N ALA A 176 -2.99 42.22 9.69
CA ALA A 176 -3.44 40.86 10.03
C ALA A 176 -3.36 39.90 8.85
N LEU A 177 -3.69 40.36 7.65
CA LEU A 177 -3.61 39.55 6.44
C LEU A 177 -2.16 39.21 6.10
N ALA A 178 -1.26 40.20 6.15
CA ALA A 178 0.17 39.98 5.96
C ALA A 178 0.73 39.00 7.00
N GLY A 179 0.30 39.10 8.26
CA GLY A 179 0.67 38.16 9.32
C GLY A 179 0.17 36.74 9.04
N LEU A 180 -1.07 36.58 8.59
CA LEU A 180 -1.64 35.27 8.24
C LEU A 180 -0.90 34.62 7.07
N LEU A 181 -0.60 35.40 6.02
CA LEU A 181 0.20 34.96 4.87
C LEU A 181 1.62 34.58 5.31
N ALA A 182 2.27 35.39 6.15
CA ALA A 182 3.60 35.10 6.67
C ALA A 182 3.62 33.83 7.52
N CYS A 183 2.63 33.61 8.40
CA CYS A 183 2.53 32.38 9.20
C CYS A 183 2.32 31.15 8.33
N SER A 184 1.49 31.27 7.28
CA SER A 184 1.25 30.18 6.34
C SER A 184 2.49 29.84 5.53
N ALA A 185 3.21 30.86 5.03
CA ALA A 185 4.47 30.68 4.32
C ALA A 185 5.53 30.06 5.25
N LEU A 186 5.65 30.53 6.49
CA LEU A 186 6.55 29.96 7.48
C LEU A 186 6.21 28.50 7.78
N SER A 187 4.93 28.15 7.93
CA SER A 187 4.50 26.77 8.12
C SER A 187 4.94 25.87 6.96
N LEU A 188 4.79 26.32 5.71
CA LEU A 188 5.18 25.54 4.53
C LEU A 188 6.71 25.39 4.38
N LEU A 189 7.49 26.28 4.98
CA LEU A 189 8.95 26.25 4.96
C LEU A 189 9.53 25.49 6.16
N ALA A 190 8.88 25.54 7.32
CA ALA A 190 9.37 24.98 8.57
C ALA A 190 8.91 23.54 8.82
N LEU A 191 7.81 23.12 8.19
CA LEU A 191 7.23 21.79 8.38
C LEU A 191 7.21 21.04 7.04
N ASP A 192 7.54 19.76 7.08
CA ASP A 192 7.32 18.82 5.98
C ASP A 192 6.66 17.54 6.52
N GLN A 193 6.55 16.50 5.70
CA GLN A 193 5.91 15.24 6.09
C GLN A 193 6.63 14.55 7.27
N ASP A 194 7.94 14.69 7.41
CA ASP A 194 8.80 13.92 8.34
C ASP A 194 9.55 14.78 9.37
N SER A 195 9.55 16.10 9.19
CA SER A 195 10.23 17.08 10.04
C SER A 195 9.22 18.10 10.57
N PRO A 196 9.19 18.36 11.90
CA PRO A 196 10.19 18.04 12.91
C PRO A 196 9.94 16.74 13.70
N ARG A 197 9.00 15.87 13.26
CA ARG A 197 8.74 14.59 13.97
C ARG A 197 9.95 13.66 14.05
N GLY A 198 10.96 13.90 13.20
CA GLY A 198 12.30 13.36 13.34
C GLY A 198 12.56 12.20 12.39
N LEU A 199 13.83 11.83 12.27
CA LEU A 199 14.25 10.57 11.66
C LEU A 199 14.76 9.68 12.78
N GLY A 200 14.32 8.43 12.76
CA GLY A 200 14.70 7.44 13.73
C GLY A 200 13.89 7.47 15.00
N GLY A 201 13.44 6.29 15.41
CA GLY A 201 12.60 6.13 16.61
C GLY A 201 11.35 5.31 16.32
N ASN A 202 10.41 5.41 17.25
CA ASN A 202 9.19 4.62 17.25
C ASN A 202 8.16 5.22 16.25
N ALA A 203 7.80 4.50 15.19
CA ALA A 203 6.86 4.97 14.18
C ALA A 203 5.49 5.33 14.77
N TYR A 204 5.00 4.65 15.81
CA TYR A 204 3.79 5.08 16.54
C TYR A 204 3.96 6.45 17.17
N GLN A 205 5.14 6.76 17.74
CA GLN A 205 5.43 8.09 18.26
C GLN A 205 5.34 9.15 17.15
N HIS A 206 5.90 8.87 15.97
CA HIS A 206 5.88 9.80 14.82
C HIS A 206 4.47 10.01 14.28
N GLU A 207 3.67 8.95 14.18
CA GLU A 207 2.31 9.01 13.70
C GLU A 207 1.41 9.75 14.71
N LEU A 208 1.51 9.44 16.01
CA LEU A 208 0.79 10.17 17.08
C LEU A 208 1.20 11.65 17.18
N ALA A 209 2.48 11.95 16.93
CA ALA A 209 3.02 13.30 16.90
C ALA A 209 2.65 14.09 15.63
N SER A 210 1.95 13.50 14.68
CA SER A 210 1.51 14.18 13.46
C SER A 210 0.12 14.82 13.60
N ASN A 211 -0.43 15.32 12.49
CA ASN A 211 -1.80 15.80 12.35
C ASN A 211 -2.37 15.23 11.04
N GLY A 212 -3.44 14.43 11.09
CA GLY A 212 -3.99 13.75 9.90
C GLY A 212 -4.35 14.70 8.76
N PRO A 213 -5.12 15.79 8.99
CA PRO A 213 -5.38 16.80 7.96
C PRO A 213 -4.12 17.42 7.33
N TYR A 214 -3.08 17.68 8.12
CA TYR A 214 -1.79 18.13 7.62
C TYR A 214 -1.16 17.08 6.70
N GLN A 215 -1.07 15.85 7.18
CA GLN A 215 -0.40 14.75 6.48
C GLN A 215 -1.13 14.37 5.19
N PHE A 216 -2.46 14.41 5.20
CA PHE A 216 -3.28 14.23 4.01
C PHE A 216 -2.93 15.27 2.92
N PHE A 217 -2.86 16.55 3.28
CA PHE A 217 -2.52 17.62 2.32
C PHE A 217 -1.06 17.56 1.86
N ALA A 218 -0.14 17.25 2.79
CA ALA A 218 1.27 17.05 2.48
C ALA A 218 1.47 15.89 1.50
N ALA A 219 0.80 14.76 1.73
CA ALA A 219 0.83 13.60 0.86
C ALA A 219 0.27 13.91 -0.53
N PHE A 220 -0.90 14.57 -0.62
CA PHE A 220 -1.50 14.97 -1.90
C PHE A 220 -0.57 15.84 -2.77
N ARG A 221 0.27 16.67 -2.14
CA ARG A 221 1.22 17.53 -2.85
C ARG A 221 2.44 16.75 -3.37
N ASN A 222 2.83 15.66 -2.72
CA ASN A 222 4.12 15.00 -2.91
C ASN A 222 4.01 13.67 -3.71
N ASN A 223 3.05 13.56 -4.63
CA ASN A 223 2.60 12.29 -5.24
C ASN A 223 3.66 11.43 -5.98
N GLU A 224 4.84 11.96 -6.28
CA GLU A 224 5.99 11.22 -6.82
C GLU A 224 7.31 11.77 -6.24
N LEU A 225 8.23 10.86 -5.87
CA LEU A 225 9.56 11.21 -5.39
C LEU A 225 10.61 10.76 -6.42
N ASP A 226 11.24 11.72 -7.11
CA ASP A 226 12.38 11.44 -8.00
C ASP A 226 13.57 10.94 -7.18
N TYR A 227 13.98 9.68 -7.40
CA TYR A 227 14.99 9.03 -6.57
C TYR A 227 16.31 9.82 -6.50
N PRO A 228 16.92 10.26 -7.62
CA PRO A 228 18.20 11.01 -7.59
C PRO A 228 18.12 12.35 -6.83
N GLN A 229 16.93 12.96 -6.80
CA GLN A 229 16.71 14.19 -6.06
C GLN A 229 16.65 13.94 -4.54
N PHE A 230 15.89 12.94 -4.11
CA PHE A 230 15.51 12.79 -2.70
C PHE A 230 16.30 11.74 -1.91
N TYR A 231 16.90 10.75 -2.56
CA TYR A 231 17.57 9.63 -1.89
C TYR A 231 19.08 9.67 -2.12
N ALA A 232 19.81 8.92 -1.29
CA ALA A 232 21.24 8.77 -1.45
C ALA A 232 21.56 8.03 -2.75
N THR A 233 22.57 8.51 -3.47
CA THR A 233 23.05 7.92 -4.73
C THR A 233 24.53 7.60 -4.63
N LEU A 234 24.95 6.62 -5.43
CA LEU A 234 26.35 6.32 -5.69
C LEU A 234 26.65 6.56 -7.17
N PRO A 235 27.91 6.82 -7.55
CA PRO A 235 28.29 6.85 -8.96
C PRO A 235 27.95 5.54 -9.66
N ASP A 236 27.46 5.60 -10.90
CA ASP A 236 27.02 4.40 -11.64
C ASP A 236 28.15 3.36 -11.80
N ALA A 237 29.40 3.81 -11.91
CA ALA A 237 30.59 2.94 -11.94
C ALA A 237 30.77 2.11 -10.65
N GLN A 238 30.15 2.52 -9.54
CA GLN A 238 30.08 1.75 -8.30
C GLN A 238 28.82 0.88 -8.22
N VAL A 239 27.68 1.38 -8.70
CA VAL A 239 26.40 0.66 -8.67
C VAL A 239 26.38 -0.53 -9.62
N ALA A 240 26.74 -0.32 -10.89
CA ALA A 240 26.66 -1.32 -11.95
C ALA A 240 27.34 -2.66 -11.60
N PRO A 241 28.64 -2.71 -11.20
CA PRO A 241 29.29 -3.99 -10.89
C PRO A 241 28.70 -4.66 -9.64
N ARG A 242 28.27 -3.89 -8.64
CA ARG A 242 27.62 -4.42 -7.42
C ARG A 242 26.30 -5.09 -7.77
N LEU A 243 25.44 -4.38 -8.49
CA LEU A 243 24.14 -4.91 -8.88
C LEU A 243 24.26 -6.13 -9.78
N ARG A 244 25.20 -6.13 -10.73
CA ARG A 244 25.47 -7.31 -11.57
C ARG A 244 25.95 -8.49 -10.74
N ALA A 245 26.78 -8.28 -9.72
CA ALA A 245 27.19 -9.34 -8.79
C ALA A 245 26.00 -9.86 -7.95
N GLU A 246 25.11 -8.98 -7.50
CA GLU A 246 23.89 -9.35 -6.77
C GLU A 246 22.88 -10.09 -7.66
N LEU A 247 22.85 -9.85 -8.96
CA LEU A 247 21.91 -10.49 -9.90
C LEU A 247 22.55 -11.60 -10.74
N ASN A 248 23.80 -11.96 -10.45
CA ASN A 248 24.49 -13.00 -11.17
C ASN A 248 23.96 -14.37 -10.73
N GLU A 249 23.40 -15.12 -11.67
CA GLU A 249 22.85 -16.45 -11.45
C GLU A 249 23.52 -17.45 -12.40
N PRO A 250 23.67 -18.73 -11.99
CA PRO A 250 24.08 -19.79 -12.91
C PRO A 250 23.27 -19.79 -14.20
N GLY A 251 23.94 -19.89 -15.36
CA GLY A 251 23.29 -19.86 -16.67
C GLY A 251 22.82 -18.48 -17.13
N SER A 252 23.14 -17.41 -16.42
CA SER A 252 22.80 -16.04 -16.85
C SER A 252 23.97 -15.27 -17.47
N ARG A 253 23.66 -14.42 -18.45
CA ARG A 253 24.62 -13.52 -19.11
C ARG A 253 23.99 -12.15 -19.32
N PHE A 254 24.57 -11.10 -18.75
CA PHE A 254 24.13 -9.72 -18.98
C PHE A 254 24.35 -9.30 -20.44
N ILE A 255 23.34 -8.70 -21.05
CA ILE A 255 23.32 -8.25 -22.46
C ILE A 255 22.93 -6.77 -22.61
N GLY A 256 22.58 -6.09 -21.52
CA GLY A 256 22.28 -4.66 -21.51
C GLY A 256 23.51 -3.78 -21.79
N SER A 257 23.30 -2.70 -22.56
CA SER A 257 24.36 -1.75 -22.94
C SER A 257 24.47 -0.54 -22.01
N ASP A 258 23.38 -0.13 -21.36
CA ASP A 258 23.43 0.89 -20.31
C ASP A 258 24.08 0.29 -19.04
N PRO A 259 24.93 1.05 -18.32
CA PRO A 259 25.62 0.54 -17.12
C PRO A 259 24.68 -0.06 -16.06
N LEU A 260 23.49 0.51 -15.88
CA LEU A 260 22.48 0.09 -14.92
C LEU A 260 21.39 -0.81 -15.56
N ASP A 261 21.52 -1.16 -16.84
CA ASP A 261 20.65 -2.17 -17.45
C ASP A 261 21.04 -3.56 -16.96
N ILE A 262 20.13 -4.17 -16.18
CA ILE A 262 20.26 -5.51 -15.61
C ILE A 262 19.79 -6.61 -16.57
N ARG A 263 19.45 -6.26 -17.81
CA ARG A 263 18.97 -7.22 -18.80
C ARG A 263 19.95 -8.35 -19.00
N ARG A 264 19.45 -9.58 -18.83
CA ARG A 264 20.22 -10.81 -18.95
C ARG A 264 19.49 -11.83 -19.80
N GLN A 265 20.24 -12.57 -20.60
CA GLN A 265 19.79 -13.85 -21.14
C GLN A 265 19.96 -14.90 -20.03
N VAL A 266 18.90 -15.64 -19.71
CA VAL A 266 18.92 -16.73 -18.74
C VAL A 266 18.70 -18.04 -19.51
N ASP A 267 19.70 -18.89 -19.47
CA ASP A 267 19.74 -20.20 -20.14
C ASP A 267 19.59 -21.29 -19.06
N ASN A 268 18.49 -22.04 -19.11
CA ASN A 268 18.19 -23.14 -18.19
C ASN A 268 18.69 -24.47 -18.77
N PRO A 269 19.47 -25.28 -18.03
CA PRO A 269 20.10 -26.49 -18.57
C PRO A 269 19.15 -27.67 -18.78
N GLY A 270 17.92 -27.60 -18.24
CA GLY A 270 16.92 -28.65 -18.34
C GLY A 270 16.09 -28.58 -19.62
N GLN A 271 15.31 -29.64 -19.89
CA GLN A 271 14.32 -29.59 -20.96
C GLN A 271 13.13 -28.71 -20.55
N PRO A 272 12.71 -27.76 -21.41
CA PRO A 272 11.51 -26.96 -21.19
C PRO A 272 10.29 -27.84 -20.90
N ARG A 273 9.51 -27.47 -19.88
CA ARG A 273 8.29 -28.15 -19.46
C ARG A 273 7.09 -27.25 -19.76
N GLN A 274 6.06 -27.83 -20.35
CA GLN A 274 4.77 -27.16 -20.53
C GLN A 274 3.84 -27.58 -19.40
N LEU A 275 3.92 -26.88 -18.25
CA LEU A 275 3.02 -27.07 -17.12
C LEU A 275 2.07 -25.90 -17.04
N ASN A 276 0.82 -26.15 -16.64
CA ASN A 276 -0.09 -25.07 -16.33
C ASN A 276 0.31 -24.39 -15.01
N ILE A 277 -0.05 -23.12 -14.85
CA ILE A 277 0.17 -22.38 -13.61
C ILE A 277 -1.16 -21.79 -13.14
N VAL A 278 -1.56 -22.13 -11.92
CA VAL A 278 -2.59 -21.41 -11.17
C VAL A 278 -1.88 -20.69 -10.03
N LEU A 279 -1.71 -19.37 -10.17
CA LEU A 279 -1.07 -18.52 -9.19
C LEU A 279 -2.13 -17.74 -8.42
N VAL A 280 -2.35 -18.11 -7.16
CA VAL A 280 -3.31 -17.47 -6.27
C VAL A 280 -2.58 -16.44 -5.42
N THR A 281 -2.82 -15.16 -5.73
CA THR A 281 -2.40 -14.04 -4.88
C THR A 281 -3.47 -13.81 -3.82
N ILE A 282 -3.11 -13.98 -2.56
CA ILE A 282 -4.03 -13.95 -1.42
C ILE A 282 -3.94 -12.60 -0.72
N GLU A 283 -5.05 -11.89 -0.69
CA GLU A 283 -5.22 -10.58 -0.04
C GLU A 283 -4.85 -10.63 1.44
N SER A 284 -3.94 -9.76 1.86
CA SER A 284 -3.65 -9.44 3.28
C SER A 284 -3.35 -10.65 4.19
N LEU A 285 -2.82 -11.75 3.64
CA LEU A 285 -2.55 -12.98 4.40
C LEU A 285 -1.16 -12.95 5.05
N SER A 286 -1.04 -12.28 6.20
CA SER A 286 0.18 -12.31 7.01
C SER A 286 0.54 -13.72 7.47
N ALA A 287 1.84 -14.05 7.51
CA ALA A 287 2.33 -15.33 8.04
C ALA A 287 1.81 -15.62 9.47
N LYS A 288 1.66 -14.59 10.31
CA LYS A 288 1.18 -14.70 11.71
C LYS A 288 -0.24 -15.29 11.87
N TYR A 289 -1.02 -15.43 10.82
CA TYR A 289 -2.35 -16.05 10.88
C TYR A 289 -2.34 -17.56 10.63
N LEU A 290 -1.21 -18.11 10.18
CA LEU A 290 -1.13 -19.52 9.80
C LEU A 290 -0.56 -20.36 10.94
N GLY A 291 -1.14 -21.54 11.16
CA GLY A 291 -0.61 -22.51 12.12
C GLY A 291 0.82 -22.97 11.76
N SER A 292 1.13 -22.96 10.46
CA SER A 292 2.48 -23.17 9.92
C SER A 292 3.53 -22.20 10.46
N PHE A 293 3.14 -21.02 10.94
CA PHE A 293 4.03 -20.05 11.57
C PHE A 293 3.81 -19.93 13.09
N GLY A 294 3.07 -20.87 13.68
CA GLY A 294 2.85 -20.95 15.13
C GLY A 294 1.54 -20.35 15.62
N ASP A 295 0.64 -19.92 14.73
CA ASP A 295 -0.68 -19.47 15.16
C ASP A 295 -1.51 -20.62 15.74
N SER A 296 -2.04 -20.44 16.96
CA SER A 296 -2.74 -21.50 17.69
C SER A 296 -4.26 -21.46 17.56
N ARG A 297 -4.82 -20.45 16.88
CA ARG A 297 -6.27 -20.28 16.72
C ARG A 297 -6.88 -21.24 15.70
N GLY A 298 -6.06 -21.87 14.86
CA GLY A 298 -6.52 -22.84 13.85
C GLY A 298 -7.30 -22.18 12.70
N LEU A 299 -6.84 -21.00 12.25
CA LEU A 299 -7.47 -20.26 11.17
C LEU A 299 -7.20 -20.87 9.78
N THR A 300 -6.11 -21.61 9.59
CA THR A 300 -5.70 -22.10 8.25
C THR A 300 -5.47 -23.61 8.14
N PRO A 301 -6.42 -24.46 8.54
CA PRO A 301 -6.23 -25.91 8.56
C PRO A 301 -5.90 -26.51 7.16
N ASN A 302 -6.44 -25.96 6.07
CA ASN A 302 -6.19 -26.49 4.72
C ASN A 302 -4.77 -26.15 4.24
N LEU A 303 -4.32 -24.90 4.39
CA LEU A 303 -2.96 -24.47 4.05
C LEU A 303 -1.91 -25.18 4.93
N ASP A 304 -2.20 -25.38 6.21
CA ASP A 304 -1.31 -26.11 7.12
C ASP A 304 -1.18 -27.60 6.74
N ALA A 305 -2.26 -28.22 6.27
CA ALA A 305 -2.20 -29.57 5.69
C ALA A 305 -1.46 -29.59 4.34
N LEU A 306 -1.60 -28.53 3.54
CA LEU A 306 -0.96 -28.37 2.23
C LEU A 306 0.56 -28.23 2.36
N ARG A 307 1.07 -27.57 3.41
CA ARG A 307 2.52 -27.43 3.68
C ARG A 307 3.29 -28.73 3.48
N ARG A 308 2.80 -29.85 4.03
CA ARG A 308 3.48 -31.16 3.98
C ARG A 308 3.57 -31.76 2.58
N GLN A 309 2.82 -31.22 1.63
CA GLN A 309 2.72 -31.68 0.25
C GLN A 309 3.33 -30.68 -0.74
N SER A 310 3.86 -29.55 -0.26
CA SER A 310 4.33 -28.44 -1.08
C SER A 310 5.83 -28.23 -0.92
N LEU A 311 6.42 -27.55 -1.91
CA LEU A 311 7.60 -26.74 -1.68
C LEU A 311 7.13 -25.47 -0.94
N PHE A 312 7.45 -25.39 0.35
CA PHE A 312 7.00 -24.32 1.24
C PHE A 312 8.17 -23.42 1.64
N PHE A 313 8.05 -22.12 1.40
CA PHE A 313 9.05 -21.14 1.80
C PHE A 313 8.63 -20.49 3.12
N ASN A 314 9.38 -20.78 4.19
CA ASN A 314 9.07 -20.28 5.52
C ASN A 314 9.73 -18.91 5.83
N ASN A 315 10.53 -18.36 4.92
CA ASN A 315 11.30 -17.14 5.12
C ASN A 315 11.17 -16.21 3.90
N PHE A 316 9.91 -15.97 3.51
CA PHE A 316 9.51 -15.23 2.30
C PHE A 316 8.83 -13.91 2.65
N TYR A 317 9.21 -12.80 2.01
CA TYR A 317 8.78 -11.46 2.42
C TYR A 317 8.24 -10.64 1.25
N ALA A 318 7.12 -9.96 1.49
CA ALA A 318 6.51 -8.99 0.58
C ALA A 318 7.50 -7.85 0.33
N THR A 319 7.43 -7.23 -0.84
CA THR A 319 8.20 -6.01 -1.09
C THR A 319 7.50 -4.76 -0.58
N GLY A 320 6.18 -4.80 -0.42
CA GLY A 320 5.38 -3.67 -0.02
C GLY A 320 4.29 -4.06 0.96
N THR A 321 3.49 -3.07 1.29
CA THR A 321 2.42 -3.17 2.29
C THR A 321 1.03 -3.04 1.68
N ARG A 322 0.94 -3.19 0.35
CA ARG A 322 -0.28 -2.98 -0.44
C ARG A 322 -0.37 -3.95 -1.61
N THR A 323 -1.60 -4.25 -2.00
CA THR A 323 -1.93 -5.15 -3.11
C THR A 323 -1.23 -4.75 -4.40
N ASP A 324 -1.26 -3.47 -4.76
CA ASP A 324 -0.64 -2.97 -5.98
C ASP A 324 0.90 -3.17 -6.00
N ARG A 325 1.55 -3.16 -4.83
CA ARG A 325 2.97 -3.52 -4.67
C ARG A 325 3.23 -5.01 -4.75
N GLY A 326 2.36 -5.83 -4.15
CA GLY A 326 2.44 -7.28 -4.25
C GLY A 326 2.30 -7.75 -5.69
N LEU A 327 1.29 -7.22 -6.40
CA LEU A 327 1.04 -7.50 -7.81
C LEU A 327 2.17 -6.97 -8.71
N GLU A 328 2.73 -5.79 -8.43
CA GLU A 328 3.94 -5.28 -9.10
C GLU A 328 5.12 -6.23 -8.94
N ALA A 329 5.38 -6.70 -7.71
CA ALA A 329 6.50 -7.58 -7.41
C ALA A 329 6.37 -8.95 -8.07
N ILE A 330 5.19 -9.57 -7.98
CA ILE A 330 4.93 -10.90 -8.57
C ILE A 330 4.99 -10.82 -10.11
N THR A 331 4.46 -9.74 -10.69
CA THR A 331 4.30 -9.62 -12.15
C THR A 331 5.55 -9.13 -12.85
N LEU A 332 6.26 -8.16 -12.27
CA LEU A 332 7.44 -7.53 -12.89
C LEU A 332 8.76 -7.95 -12.25
N SER A 333 8.72 -8.57 -11.06
CA SER A 333 9.93 -8.92 -10.31
C SER A 333 10.84 -7.71 -10.08
N VAL A 334 10.27 -6.55 -9.75
CA VAL A 334 11.00 -5.30 -9.49
C VAL A 334 10.91 -4.87 -8.03
N PRO A 335 11.96 -4.24 -7.47
CA PRO A 335 11.90 -3.66 -6.14
C PRO A 335 10.87 -2.52 -6.12
N PRO A 336 10.29 -2.19 -4.96
CA PRO A 336 9.31 -1.12 -4.85
C PRO A 336 10.01 0.22 -5.09
N THR A 337 9.66 0.92 -6.17
CA THR A 337 10.20 2.27 -6.42
C THR A 337 9.53 3.31 -5.51
N PRO A 338 10.19 4.42 -5.13
CA PRO A 338 9.58 5.46 -4.29
C PRO A 338 8.24 5.97 -4.82
N GLY A 339 7.34 6.34 -3.92
CA GLY A 339 6.03 6.89 -4.27
C GLY A 339 4.98 5.81 -4.56
N ARG A 340 4.20 5.98 -5.64
CA ARG A 340 3.18 5.02 -6.08
C ARG A 340 3.79 3.84 -6.85
N SER A 341 3.16 2.67 -6.78
CA SER A 341 3.48 1.49 -7.61
C SER A 341 3.39 1.81 -9.10
N ILE A 342 4.15 1.08 -9.93
CA ILE A 342 4.08 1.17 -11.40
C ILE A 342 2.67 0.88 -11.90
N VAL A 343 1.93 -0.02 -11.23
CA VAL A 343 0.52 -0.34 -11.53
C VAL A 343 -0.35 0.92 -11.62
N LYS A 344 -0.09 1.91 -10.74
CA LYS A 344 -0.90 3.14 -10.61
C LYS A 344 -0.29 4.38 -11.25
N ARG A 345 0.81 4.25 -12.00
CA ARG A 345 1.46 5.37 -12.71
C ARG A 345 0.84 5.54 -14.10
N VAL A 346 -0.11 6.46 -14.19
CA VAL A 346 -0.85 6.78 -15.42
C VAL A 346 0.11 7.14 -16.57
N GLY A 347 -0.06 6.49 -17.71
CA GLY A 347 0.79 6.64 -18.89
C GLY A 347 2.10 5.82 -18.84
N ARG A 348 2.31 5.04 -17.77
CA ARG A 348 3.50 4.20 -17.53
C ARG A 348 3.11 2.80 -17.06
N GLU A 349 1.90 2.34 -17.36
CA GLU A 349 1.37 1.06 -16.89
C GLU A 349 1.68 -0.13 -17.80
N SER A 350 2.24 0.05 -19.01
CA SER A 350 2.35 -1.00 -20.03
C SER A 350 3.75 -1.17 -20.64
N GLY A 351 3.94 -2.30 -21.35
CA GLY A 351 5.14 -2.57 -22.16
C GLY A 351 6.31 -3.16 -21.38
N TYR A 352 6.11 -3.64 -20.15
CA TYR A 352 7.15 -4.25 -19.33
C TYR A 352 7.39 -5.72 -19.68
N ALA A 353 8.61 -6.20 -19.45
CA ALA A 353 8.97 -7.61 -19.60
C ALA A 353 8.44 -8.47 -18.43
N SER A 354 7.13 -8.45 -18.19
CA SER A 354 6.42 -9.14 -17.11
C SER A 354 6.44 -10.67 -17.23
N LEU A 355 6.11 -11.38 -16.14
CA LEU A 355 5.88 -12.83 -16.15
C LEU A 355 4.87 -13.24 -17.23
N GLY A 356 3.77 -12.50 -17.38
CA GLY A 356 2.78 -12.71 -18.44
C GLY A 356 3.37 -12.57 -19.85
N GLN A 357 4.20 -11.55 -20.11
CA GLN A 357 4.89 -11.44 -21.41
C GLN A 357 5.83 -12.62 -21.67
N GLN A 358 6.58 -13.05 -20.64
CA GLN A 358 7.50 -14.20 -20.77
C GLN A 358 6.73 -15.47 -21.17
N LEU A 359 5.61 -15.77 -20.51
CA LEU A 359 4.83 -16.98 -20.77
C LEU A 359 3.97 -16.88 -22.03
N SER A 360 3.37 -15.73 -22.31
CA SER A 360 2.64 -15.49 -23.56
C SER A 360 3.54 -15.64 -24.78
N ALA A 361 4.81 -15.25 -24.68
CA ALA A 361 5.81 -15.52 -25.73
C ALA A 361 6.12 -17.01 -25.94
N GLN A 362 5.85 -17.86 -24.94
CA GLN A 362 5.95 -19.32 -25.01
C GLN A 362 4.60 -19.98 -25.38
N GLY A 363 3.59 -19.20 -25.76
CA GLY A 363 2.29 -19.71 -26.21
C GLY A 363 1.28 -19.99 -25.10
N TYR A 364 1.52 -19.51 -23.87
CA TYR A 364 0.56 -19.62 -22.77
C TYR A 364 -0.61 -18.65 -22.97
N ASP A 365 -1.82 -19.03 -22.56
CA ASP A 365 -2.85 -18.04 -22.24
C ASP A 365 -2.57 -17.49 -20.83
N SER A 366 -2.03 -16.28 -20.76
CA SER A 366 -1.80 -15.58 -19.49
C SER A 366 -3.03 -14.74 -19.16
N VAL A 367 -3.68 -15.03 -18.04
CA VAL A 367 -4.93 -14.40 -17.63
C VAL A 367 -4.79 -13.87 -16.21
N PHE A 368 -5.08 -12.59 -16.03
CA PHE A 368 -5.32 -12.01 -14.71
C PHE A 368 -6.80 -12.20 -14.37
N VAL A 369 -7.07 -12.91 -13.27
CA VAL A 369 -8.42 -13.25 -12.82
C VAL A 369 -8.69 -12.55 -11.49
N TYR A 370 -9.67 -11.65 -11.44
CA TYR A 370 -9.90 -10.82 -10.25
C TYR A 370 -11.33 -10.97 -9.71
N GLY A 371 -11.44 -11.15 -8.38
CA GLY A 371 -12.71 -11.19 -7.67
C GLY A 371 -13.51 -9.88 -7.77
N GLY A 372 -12.81 -8.75 -7.85
CA GLY A 372 -13.42 -7.42 -7.91
C GLY A 372 -13.51 -6.83 -9.30
N ARG A 373 -13.73 -5.51 -9.36
CA ARG A 373 -13.69 -4.73 -10.61
C ARG A 373 -12.28 -4.23 -10.84
N GLY A 374 -11.64 -4.62 -11.94
CA GLY A 374 -10.22 -4.32 -12.13
C GLY A 374 -9.92 -2.90 -12.61
N TYR A 375 -10.91 -2.01 -12.73
CA TYR A 375 -10.66 -0.56 -12.76
C TYR A 375 -10.06 -0.07 -11.44
N PHE A 376 -10.44 -0.69 -10.31
CA PHE A 376 -9.86 -0.43 -9.01
C PHE A 376 -8.33 -0.63 -9.05
N ASP A 377 -7.59 0.29 -8.43
CA ASP A 377 -6.12 0.34 -8.44
C ASP A 377 -5.47 0.23 -9.84
N ASN A 378 -6.20 0.55 -10.92
CA ASN A 378 -5.71 0.53 -12.31
C ASN A 378 -5.23 -0.85 -12.81
N MET A 379 -5.71 -1.94 -12.20
CA MET A 379 -5.25 -3.30 -12.49
C MET A 379 -5.50 -3.73 -13.94
N ASN A 380 -6.68 -3.44 -14.52
CA ASN A 380 -7.02 -3.86 -15.88
C ASN A 380 -6.06 -3.26 -16.92
N ALA A 381 -5.74 -1.97 -16.79
CA ALA A 381 -4.82 -1.29 -17.70
C ALA A 381 -3.40 -1.85 -17.57
N PHE A 382 -2.95 -2.09 -16.34
CA PHE A 382 -1.63 -2.67 -16.07
C PHE A 382 -1.51 -4.10 -16.62
N PHE A 383 -2.39 -5.03 -16.24
CA PHE A 383 -2.30 -6.42 -16.69
C PHE A 383 -2.52 -6.54 -18.20
N GLY A 384 -3.53 -5.84 -18.75
CA GLY A 384 -3.78 -5.79 -20.19
C GLY A 384 -2.61 -5.24 -21.00
N GLY A 385 -1.88 -4.26 -20.44
CA GLY A 385 -0.69 -3.68 -21.04
C GLY A 385 0.58 -4.53 -20.92
N ASN A 386 0.56 -5.60 -20.13
CA ASN A 386 1.73 -6.40 -19.78
C ASN A 386 1.53 -7.90 -20.03
N GLY A 387 0.85 -8.25 -21.13
CA GLY A 387 0.84 -9.62 -21.64
C GLY A 387 -0.22 -10.54 -21.01
N TYR A 388 -1.23 -9.98 -20.34
CA TYR A 388 -2.35 -10.72 -19.79
C TYR A 388 -3.66 -10.36 -20.48
N ARG A 389 -4.52 -11.36 -20.69
CA ARG A 389 -5.96 -11.15 -20.82
C ARG A 389 -6.55 -10.91 -19.43
N VAL A 390 -7.58 -10.09 -19.32
CA VAL A 390 -8.20 -9.78 -18.02
C VAL A 390 -9.60 -10.36 -17.93
N VAL A 391 -9.88 -11.04 -16.81
CA VAL A 391 -11.20 -11.55 -16.42
C VAL A 391 -11.47 -11.07 -15.01
N ASP A 392 -12.25 -10.01 -14.87
CA ASP A 392 -12.65 -9.49 -13.57
C ASP A 392 -14.13 -9.83 -13.29
N GLN A 393 -14.68 -9.32 -12.18
CA GLN A 393 -16.08 -9.57 -11.81
C GLN A 393 -17.07 -9.23 -12.93
N SER A 394 -16.80 -8.19 -13.74
CA SER A 394 -17.72 -7.75 -14.81
C SER A 394 -17.81 -8.74 -15.98
N SER A 395 -16.85 -9.65 -16.08
CA SER A 395 -16.83 -10.74 -17.06
C SER A 395 -17.62 -11.97 -16.61
N VAL A 396 -18.08 -12.03 -15.37
CA VAL A 396 -18.84 -13.17 -14.80
C VAL A 396 -20.33 -12.85 -14.83
N ALA A 397 -21.14 -13.80 -15.30
CA ALA A 397 -22.59 -13.64 -15.29
C ALA A 397 -23.09 -13.53 -13.85
N GLU A 398 -23.98 -12.57 -13.58
CA GLU A 398 -24.50 -12.34 -12.22
C GLU A 398 -25.14 -13.60 -11.59
N ALA A 399 -25.75 -14.46 -12.41
CA ALA A 399 -26.33 -15.73 -11.96
C ALA A 399 -25.30 -16.76 -11.46
N ASP A 400 -24.02 -16.59 -11.83
CA ASP A 400 -22.91 -17.44 -11.42
C ASP A 400 -22.15 -16.86 -10.21
N ILE A 401 -22.56 -15.70 -9.69
CA ILE A 401 -22.00 -15.06 -8.49
C ILE A 401 -22.93 -15.32 -7.33
N HIS A 402 -22.55 -16.23 -6.42
CA HIS A 402 -23.39 -16.61 -5.29
C HIS A 402 -23.30 -15.60 -4.14
N PHE A 403 -22.17 -14.90 -4.01
CA PHE A 403 -21.99 -13.85 -3.02
C PHE A 403 -21.05 -12.75 -3.54
N LYS A 404 -21.37 -11.50 -3.23
CA LYS A 404 -20.48 -10.35 -3.45
C LYS A 404 -20.72 -9.24 -2.44
N ASN A 405 -19.69 -8.44 -2.19
CA ASN A 405 -19.78 -7.20 -1.40
C ASN A 405 -19.17 -6.03 -2.20
N ALA A 406 -18.89 -4.90 -1.54
CA ALA A 406 -18.25 -3.74 -2.16
C ALA A 406 -16.93 -4.02 -2.91
N TRP A 407 -16.20 -5.08 -2.54
CA TRP A 407 -14.89 -5.43 -3.11
C TRP A 407 -14.98 -6.36 -4.31
N GLY A 408 -15.94 -7.28 -4.31
CA GLY A 408 -16.08 -8.24 -5.40
C GLY A 408 -16.86 -9.49 -5.04
N MET A 409 -16.82 -10.47 -5.96
CA MET A 409 -17.32 -11.81 -5.70
C MET A 409 -16.50 -12.51 -4.60
N ALA A 410 -17.12 -13.46 -3.90
CA ALA A 410 -16.42 -14.23 -2.88
C ALA A 410 -15.33 -15.13 -3.48
N ASP A 411 -14.36 -15.54 -2.66
CA ASP A 411 -13.24 -16.37 -3.13
C ASP A 411 -13.72 -17.69 -3.77
N GLU A 412 -14.81 -18.30 -3.28
CA GLU A 412 -15.45 -19.49 -3.89
C GLU A 412 -15.88 -19.24 -5.36
N ASP A 413 -16.49 -18.08 -5.64
CA ASP A 413 -16.95 -17.71 -6.98
C ASP A 413 -15.77 -17.41 -7.92
N LEU A 414 -14.73 -16.76 -7.40
CA LEU A 414 -13.46 -16.57 -8.11
C LEU A 414 -12.85 -17.91 -8.51
N TYR A 415 -12.75 -18.87 -7.58
CA TYR A 415 -12.21 -20.20 -7.88
C TYR A 415 -13.08 -20.99 -8.85
N ALA A 416 -14.41 -20.87 -8.78
CA ALA A 416 -15.31 -21.47 -9.76
C ALA A 416 -15.06 -20.91 -11.17
N GLN A 417 -14.85 -19.60 -11.30
CA GLN A 417 -14.47 -18.96 -12.56
C GLN A 417 -13.10 -19.45 -13.05
N THR A 418 -12.12 -19.60 -12.16
CA THR A 418 -10.81 -20.16 -12.50
C THR A 418 -10.91 -21.58 -13.06
N LEU A 419 -11.73 -22.44 -12.46
CA LEU A 419 -11.95 -23.80 -12.97
C LEU A 419 -12.53 -23.79 -14.38
N ARG A 420 -13.48 -22.88 -14.68
CA ARG A 420 -14.05 -22.71 -16.03
C ARG A 420 -13.01 -22.27 -17.05
N LEU A 421 -12.15 -21.32 -16.69
CA LEU A 421 -11.06 -20.85 -17.55
C LEU A 421 -10.05 -21.97 -17.84
N ALA A 422 -9.59 -22.67 -16.80
CA ALA A 422 -8.67 -23.79 -16.94
C ALA A 422 -9.24 -24.93 -17.80
N ASP A 423 -10.53 -25.25 -17.63
CA ASP A 423 -11.22 -26.24 -18.48
C ASP A 423 -11.26 -25.81 -19.95
N ALA A 424 -11.52 -24.54 -20.22
CA ALA A 424 -11.56 -23.99 -21.58
C ALA A 424 -10.17 -24.02 -22.25
N ASP A 425 -9.13 -23.60 -21.54
CA ASP A 425 -7.76 -23.60 -22.06
C ASP A 425 -7.23 -25.02 -22.29
N HIS A 426 -7.53 -25.94 -21.35
CA HIS A 426 -7.21 -27.35 -21.52
C HIS A 426 -7.93 -27.98 -22.71
N ALA A 427 -9.22 -27.70 -22.90
CA ALA A 427 -9.98 -28.18 -24.06
C ALA A 427 -9.44 -27.61 -25.39
N ALA A 428 -8.88 -26.40 -25.36
CA ALA A 428 -8.20 -25.79 -26.50
C ALA A 428 -6.75 -26.28 -26.71
N GLY A 429 -6.23 -27.13 -25.82
CA GLY A 429 -4.85 -27.64 -25.87
C GLY A 429 -3.79 -26.57 -25.60
N LYS A 430 -4.15 -25.48 -24.91
CA LYS A 430 -3.24 -24.39 -24.56
C LYS A 430 -2.75 -24.52 -23.12
N PRO A 431 -1.43 -24.35 -22.85
CA PRO A 431 -0.98 -24.14 -21.48
C PRO A 431 -1.46 -22.77 -20.99
N PHE A 432 -1.69 -22.64 -19.69
CA PHE A 432 -2.24 -21.41 -19.12
C PHE A 432 -1.45 -20.92 -17.91
N LEU A 433 -1.39 -19.60 -17.75
CA LEU A 433 -1.11 -18.92 -16.49
C LEU A 433 -2.41 -18.24 -16.05
N LEU A 434 -3.04 -18.73 -14.99
CA LEU A 434 -4.14 -18.04 -14.32
C LEU A 434 -3.57 -17.38 -13.06
N GLN A 435 -3.35 -16.07 -13.10
CA GLN A 435 -2.93 -15.27 -11.95
C GLN A 435 -4.16 -14.64 -11.30
N LEU A 436 -4.54 -15.14 -10.12
CA LEU A 436 -5.71 -14.74 -9.38
C LEU A 436 -5.36 -13.69 -8.32
N MET A 437 -6.34 -12.85 -7.99
CA MET A 437 -6.33 -11.98 -6.81
C MET A 437 -7.64 -12.14 -6.03
N THR A 438 -7.55 -12.62 -4.78
CA THR A 438 -8.70 -12.83 -3.88
C THR A 438 -9.23 -11.51 -3.31
N THR A 439 -10.45 -11.50 -2.77
CA THR A 439 -11.11 -10.27 -2.27
C THR A 439 -11.73 -10.41 -0.89
N SER A 440 -11.93 -11.65 -0.39
CA SER A 440 -12.75 -11.87 0.81
C SER A 440 -12.07 -11.42 2.11
N ASN A 441 -10.74 -11.42 2.18
CA ASN A 441 -9.95 -10.95 3.35
C ASN A 441 -9.80 -9.42 3.42
N HIS A 442 -10.89 -8.71 3.14
CA HIS A 442 -10.98 -7.27 3.22
C HIS A 442 -12.21 -6.87 4.03
N ARG A 443 -12.12 -5.80 4.83
CA ARG A 443 -13.26 -5.24 5.57
C ARG A 443 -14.40 -4.95 4.57
N PRO A 444 -15.68 -5.31 4.82
CA PRO A 444 -16.30 -5.72 6.09
C PRO A 444 -16.09 -7.18 6.51
N TYR A 445 -15.20 -7.94 5.85
CA TYR A 445 -14.89 -9.35 6.18
C TYR A 445 -16.09 -10.29 6.00
N THR A 446 -16.93 -10.00 5.03
CA THR A 446 -18.16 -10.75 4.75
C THR A 446 -17.94 -11.82 3.68
N TYR A 447 -18.54 -12.98 3.90
CA TYR A 447 -18.50 -14.17 3.03
C TYR A 447 -19.83 -14.95 3.16
N PRO A 448 -20.09 -15.98 2.32
CA PRO A 448 -21.28 -16.82 2.48
C PRO A 448 -21.38 -17.47 3.87
N ASP A 449 -22.56 -17.41 4.49
CA ASP A 449 -22.81 -18.02 5.79
C ASP A 449 -22.73 -19.57 5.75
N GLY A 450 -22.40 -20.15 6.90
CA GLY A 450 -22.42 -21.61 7.10
C GLY A 450 -21.26 -22.37 6.46
N ARG A 451 -20.23 -21.67 5.97
CA ARG A 451 -18.99 -22.27 5.42
C ARG A 451 -17.98 -22.64 6.49
N ILE A 452 -17.88 -21.81 7.52
CA ILE A 452 -16.99 -21.96 8.65
C ILE A 452 -17.74 -21.68 9.97
N ASP A 453 -17.06 -21.86 11.09
CA ASP A 453 -17.55 -21.68 12.47
C ASP A 453 -17.45 -20.24 12.98
N ILE A 454 -17.05 -19.28 12.15
CA ILE A 454 -17.05 -17.84 12.43
C ILE A 454 -18.13 -17.20 11.55
N ALA A 455 -18.91 -16.28 12.12
CA ALA A 455 -20.00 -15.62 11.41
C ALA A 455 -19.45 -14.66 10.34
N SER A 456 -20.17 -14.53 9.23
CA SER A 456 -19.83 -13.57 8.18
C SER A 456 -19.76 -12.15 8.74
N GLY A 457 -18.66 -11.43 8.44
CA GLY A 457 -18.41 -10.10 8.95
C GLY A 457 -17.81 -10.02 10.36
N ASP A 458 -17.63 -11.15 11.05
CA ASP A 458 -17.06 -11.20 12.41
C ASP A 458 -15.53 -11.15 12.40
N GLY A 459 -15.02 -10.04 11.85
CA GLY A 459 -13.60 -9.69 11.86
C GLY A 459 -12.72 -10.45 10.86
N ARG A 460 -11.45 -10.05 10.83
CA ARG A 460 -10.44 -10.55 9.89
C ARG A 460 -10.15 -12.05 10.09
N GLU A 461 -10.23 -12.56 11.30
CA GLU A 461 -10.01 -13.98 11.60
C GLU A 461 -11.00 -14.88 10.83
N GLY A 462 -12.28 -14.48 10.78
CA GLY A 462 -13.30 -15.14 9.99
C GLY A 462 -12.97 -15.14 8.50
N ALA A 463 -12.58 -13.98 7.96
CA ALA A 463 -12.22 -13.90 6.55
C ALA A 463 -10.98 -14.72 6.18
N VAL A 464 -9.94 -14.74 7.03
CA VAL A 464 -8.77 -15.62 6.84
C VAL A 464 -9.19 -17.10 6.82
N LYS A 465 -10.02 -17.51 7.78
CA LYS A 465 -10.50 -18.90 7.86
C LYS A 465 -11.40 -19.28 6.69
N TYR A 466 -12.19 -18.34 6.18
CA TYR A 466 -12.99 -18.52 4.97
C TYR A 466 -12.12 -18.65 3.72
N THR A 467 -11.10 -17.80 3.56
CA THR A 467 -10.15 -17.90 2.44
C THR A 467 -9.42 -19.25 2.44
N ASP A 468 -8.99 -19.74 3.61
CA ASP A 468 -8.42 -21.09 3.74
C ASP A 468 -9.41 -22.20 3.36
N HIS A 469 -10.66 -22.10 3.82
CA HIS A 469 -11.74 -23.02 3.44
C HIS A 469 -11.95 -23.04 1.92
N ALA A 470 -12.05 -21.88 1.29
CA ALA A 470 -12.26 -21.73 -0.14
C ALA A 470 -11.11 -22.34 -0.96
N ILE A 471 -9.85 -22.16 -0.51
CA ILE A 471 -8.68 -22.82 -1.11
C ILE A 471 -8.79 -24.35 -1.02
N GLY A 472 -9.21 -24.87 0.14
CA GLY A 472 -9.45 -26.29 0.34
C GLY A 472 -10.48 -26.86 -0.64
N GLN A 473 -11.63 -26.18 -0.79
CA GLN A 473 -12.69 -26.56 -1.74
C GLN A 473 -12.20 -26.47 -3.19
N PHE A 474 -11.48 -25.41 -3.55
CA PHE A 474 -10.90 -25.25 -4.88
C PHE A 474 -9.97 -26.41 -5.23
N LEU A 475 -9.03 -26.76 -4.36
CA LEU A 475 -8.12 -27.88 -4.59
C LEU A 475 -8.85 -29.22 -4.62
N ALA A 476 -9.90 -29.41 -3.82
CA ALA A 476 -10.73 -30.61 -3.87
C ALA A 476 -11.43 -30.75 -5.23
N ALA A 477 -12.02 -29.67 -5.75
CA ALA A 477 -12.65 -29.66 -7.07
C ALA A 477 -11.62 -29.84 -8.20
N ALA A 478 -10.48 -29.15 -8.12
CA ALA A 478 -9.41 -29.22 -9.11
C ALA A 478 -8.83 -30.64 -9.24
N ARG A 479 -8.74 -31.42 -8.15
CA ARG A 479 -8.23 -32.82 -8.16
C ARG A 479 -8.99 -33.73 -9.13
N HIS A 480 -10.24 -33.41 -9.45
CA HIS A 480 -11.06 -34.18 -10.39
C HIS A 480 -10.90 -33.75 -11.85
N LYS A 481 -10.08 -32.73 -12.13
CA LYS A 481 -9.89 -32.16 -13.46
C LYS A 481 -8.74 -32.83 -14.22
N PRO A 482 -8.84 -33.00 -15.54
CA PRO A 482 -7.82 -33.68 -16.35
C PRO A 482 -6.48 -32.94 -16.40
N TRP A 483 -6.48 -31.62 -16.21
CA TRP A 483 -5.28 -30.79 -16.19
C TRP A 483 -4.53 -30.79 -14.85
N PHE A 484 -5.12 -31.30 -13.76
CA PHE A 484 -4.58 -31.19 -12.40
C PHE A 484 -3.15 -31.73 -12.25
N ALA A 485 -2.89 -32.92 -12.79
CA ALA A 485 -1.58 -33.58 -12.67
C ALA A 485 -0.46 -32.86 -13.44
N ASN A 486 -0.81 -31.94 -14.35
CA ASN A 486 0.13 -31.12 -15.12
C ASN A 486 0.09 -29.64 -14.71
N THR A 487 -0.21 -29.35 -13.44
CA THR A 487 -0.42 -27.98 -12.96
C THR A 487 0.44 -27.66 -11.73
N LEU A 488 1.05 -26.48 -11.74
CA LEU A 488 1.64 -25.82 -10.60
C LEU A 488 0.58 -24.96 -9.91
N PHE A 489 0.18 -25.32 -8.68
CA PHE A 489 -0.65 -24.47 -7.83
C PHE A 489 0.25 -23.67 -6.90
N VAL A 490 0.24 -22.35 -7.05
CA VAL A 490 1.08 -21.42 -6.29
C VAL A 490 0.17 -20.59 -5.41
N PHE A 491 0.37 -20.61 -4.09
CA PHE A 491 -0.36 -19.77 -3.15
C PHE A 491 0.63 -18.82 -2.49
N VAL A 492 0.42 -17.51 -2.68
CA VAL A 492 1.32 -16.46 -2.16
C VAL A 492 0.49 -15.29 -1.69
N ALA A 493 0.85 -14.67 -0.56
CA ALA A 493 0.18 -13.42 -0.18
C ALA A 493 0.76 -12.22 -0.97
N ASP A 494 -0.06 -11.19 -1.18
CA ASP A 494 0.40 -9.92 -1.75
C ASP A 494 1.16 -9.07 -0.72
N HIS A 495 0.66 -9.00 0.51
CA HIS A 495 1.26 -8.32 1.65
C HIS A 495 0.66 -8.80 2.98
N CYS A 496 1.13 -8.21 4.08
CA CYS A 496 0.56 -8.41 5.42
C CYS A 496 -0.65 -7.51 5.68
N ALA A 497 -1.58 -7.96 6.53
CA ALA A 497 -2.78 -7.22 6.92
C ALA A 497 -2.51 -5.90 7.67
N GLY A 498 -1.33 -5.75 8.28
CA GLY A 498 -0.94 -4.53 8.98
C GLY A 498 0.48 -4.15 8.55
N SER A 499 0.71 -2.84 8.40
CA SER A 499 1.99 -2.28 7.96
C SER A 499 2.70 -1.46 9.04
N ALA A 500 1.97 -1.02 10.05
CA ALA A 500 2.48 -0.25 11.17
C ALA A 500 3.31 -1.08 12.15
N GLY A 501 4.30 -0.45 12.76
CA GLY A 501 5.12 -1.01 13.82
C GLY A 501 5.98 0.06 14.46
N ALA A 502 6.83 -0.31 15.41
CA ALA A 502 7.75 0.64 16.03
C ALA A 502 8.85 1.10 15.05
N GLN A 503 9.24 0.29 14.06
CA GLN A 503 10.19 0.68 13.02
C GLN A 503 9.45 1.24 11.80
N ASP A 504 10.09 2.13 11.02
CA ASP A 504 9.50 2.65 9.77
C ASP A 504 9.31 1.57 8.69
N LEU A 505 10.11 0.50 8.78
CA LEU A 505 10.04 -0.69 7.95
C LEU A 505 10.12 -1.94 8.85
N PRO A 506 9.03 -2.30 9.56
CA PRO A 506 9.04 -3.40 10.50
C PRO A 506 9.07 -4.72 9.74
N VAL A 507 10.25 -5.34 9.59
CA VAL A 507 10.50 -6.52 8.74
C VAL A 507 9.52 -7.68 9.03
N ALA A 508 9.15 -7.88 10.30
CA ALA A 508 8.17 -8.90 10.69
C ALA A 508 6.79 -8.70 10.02
N ASN A 509 6.40 -7.47 9.74
CA ASN A 509 5.15 -7.12 9.03
C ASN A 509 5.28 -7.17 7.50
N TYR A 510 6.35 -7.75 6.98
CA TYR A 510 6.47 -8.11 5.57
C TYR A 510 6.48 -9.63 5.37
N HIS A 511 6.47 -10.43 6.44
CA HIS A 511 6.58 -11.90 6.36
C HIS A 511 5.26 -12.54 5.88
N ILE A 512 5.33 -13.22 4.74
CA ILE A 512 4.17 -13.78 4.02
C ILE A 512 4.41 -15.25 3.63
N PRO A 513 3.35 -16.06 3.50
CA PRO A 513 3.47 -17.44 3.03
C PRO A 513 3.73 -17.53 1.52
N LEU A 514 4.50 -18.54 1.11
CA LEU A 514 4.56 -19.04 -0.27
C LEU A 514 4.52 -20.57 -0.28
N PHE A 515 3.54 -21.14 -0.97
CA PHE A 515 3.39 -22.57 -1.22
C PHE A 515 3.42 -22.84 -2.73
N ILE A 516 4.24 -23.80 -3.15
CA ILE A 516 4.21 -24.36 -4.51
C ILE A 516 3.82 -25.83 -4.41
N TYR A 517 2.59 -26.13 -4.80
CA TYR A 517 2.00 -27.46 -4.79
C TYR A 517 1.85 -27.99 -6.22
N ALA A 518 2.57 -29.07 -6.53
CA ALA A 518 2.50 -29.73 -7.83
C ALA A 518 2.79 -31.23 -7.67
N PRO A 519 1.77 -32.03 -7.31
CA PRO A 519 1.97 -33.42 -6.90
C PRO A 519 2.60 -34.24 -8.04
N GLY A 520 3.71 -34.91 -7.74
CA GLY A 520 4.49 -35.69 -8.72
C GLY A 520 5.40 -34.87 -9.64
N LEU A 521 5.30 -33.53 -9.62
CA LEU A 521 6.10 -32.63 -10.46
C LEU A 521 7.15 -31.85 -9.66
N VAL A 522 6.85 -31.54 -8.40
CA VAL A 522 7.72 -30.85 -7.44
C VAL A 522 7.73 -31.65 -6.14
N ALA A 523 8.91 -31.96 -5.63
CA ALA A 523 9.06 -32.70 -4.38
C ALA A 523 8.67 -31.82 -3.18
N PRO A 524 7.82 -32.30 -2.25
CA PRO A 524 7.52 -31.58 -1.03
C PRO A 524 8.77 -31.38 -0.19
N ARG A 525 9.03 -30.15 0.22
CA ARG A 525 10.09 -29.79 1.17
C ARG A 525 9.86 -28.40 1.74
N GLU A 526 10.49 -28.14 2.85
CA GLU A 526 10.57 -26.81 3.42
C GLU A 526 11.87 -26.13 3.00
N ASP A 527 11.75 -24.89 2.56
CA ASP A 527 12.86 -24.03 2.19
C ASP A 527 12.93 -22.84 3.16
N ASN A 528 14.10 -22.66 3.76
CA ASN A 528 14.37 -21.60 4.74
C ASN A 528 15.30 -20.50 4.22
N GLN A 529 15.60 -20.51 2.92
CA GLN A 529 16.30 -19.43 2.28
C GLN A 529 15.54 -18.12 2.47
N LEU A 530 16.27 -17.06 2.84
CA LEU A 530 15.72 -15.72 2.88
C LEU A 530 15.36 -15.28 1.46
N ALA A 531 14.08 -15.03 1.22
CA ALA A 531 13.55 -14.78 -0.11
C ALA A 531 12.59 -13.58 -0.13
N SER A 532 12.63 -12.83 -1.23
CA SER A 532 11.80 -11.67 -1.50
C SER A 532 10.69 -12.03 -2.46
N GLN A 533 9.55 -11.35 -2.39
CA GLN A 533 8.40 -11.59 -3.26
C GLN A 533 8.73 -11.50 -4.75
N ILE A 534 9.71 -10.68 -5.13
CA ILE A 534 10.17 -10.56 -6.52
C ILE A 534 10.87 -11.82 -7.02
N ASP A 535 11.36 -12.69 -6.13
CA ASP A 535 12.04 -13.93 -6.51
C ASP A 535 11.05 -15.00 -7.06
N LEU A 536 9.73 -14.78 -6.95
CA LEU A 536 8.72 -15.75 -7.40
C LEU A 536 8.73 -15.96 -8.92
N ALA A 537 8.63 -14.90 -9.72
CA ALA A 537 8.57 -15.02 -11.19
C ALA A 537 9.76 -15.80 -11.80
N PRO A 538 11.04 -15.48 -11.51
CA PRO A 538 12.17 -16.27 -11.99
C PRO A 538 12.17 -17.71 -11.46
N THR A 539 11.67 -17.95 -10.25
CA THR A 539 11.52 -19.30 -9.69
C THR A 539 10.51 -20.15 -10.49
N LEU A 540 9.38 -19.56 -10.90
CA LEU A 540 8.38 -20.25 -11.74
C LEU A 540 8.93 -20.56 -13.13
N LEU A 541 9.63 -19.61 -13.77
CA LEU A 541 10.30 -19.85 -15.06
C LEU A 541 11.37 -20.94 -14.95
N GLY A 542 12.08 -20.99 -13.81
CA GLY A 542 13.03 -22.05 -13.46
C GLY A 542 12.37 -23.42 -13.31
N LEU A 543 11.20 -23.51 -12.66
CA LEU A 543 10.42 -24.77 -12.55
C LEU A 543 10.01 -25.34 -13.91
N LEU A 544 9.79 -24.45 -14.88
CA LEU A 544 9.46 -24.79 -16.26
C LEU A 544 10.71 -25.04 -17.12
N ASN A 545 11.93 -24.81 -16.61
CA ASN A 545 13.18 -24.80 -17.39
C ASN A 545 13.08 -23.95 -18.68
N LEU A 546 12.46 -22.78 -18.61
CA LEU A 546 12.31 -21.90 -19.77
C LEU A 546 13.52 -20.98 -19.92
N ASP A 547 14.07 -20.88 -21.12
CA ASP A 547 15.02 -19.82 -21.46
C ASP A 547 14.28 -18.50 -21.67
N TYR A 548 14.85 -17.41 -21.17
CA TYR A 548 14.18 -16.12 -21.25
C TYR A 548 15.14 -14.93 -21.15
N GLN A 549 14.70 -13.80 -21.69
CA GLN A 549 15.39 -12.53 -21.51
C GLN A 549 14.78 -11.80 -20.32
N SER A 550 15.54 -11.70 -19.24
CA SER A 550 15.09 -11.15 -17.97
C SER A 550 15.48 -9.69 -17.80
N THR A 551 14.55 -8.88 -17.31
CA THR A 551 14.84 -7.60 -16.63
C THR A 551 14.39 -7.65 -15.16
N PHE A 552 14.29 -8.86 -14.61
CA PHE A 552 13.84 -9.13 -13.25
C PHE A 552 14.95 -8.87 -12.25
N PHE A 553 14.65 -8.19 -11.14
CA PHE A 553 15.56 -8.08 -10.01
C PHE A 553 15.45 -9.28 -9.05
N GLY A 554 14.44 -10.13 -9.23
CA GLY A 554 14.33 -11.40 -8.52
C GLY A 554 15.37 -12.43 -8.95
N ARG A 555 15.57 -13.41 -8.07
CA ARG A 555 16.44 -14.58 -8.26
C ARG A 555 15.62 -15.87 -8.29
N ASN A 556 16.09 -16.88 -9.01
CA ASN A 556 15.51 -18.22 -8.99
C ASN A 556 15.91 -18.95 -7.69
N LEU A 557 14.93 -19.18 -6.81
CA LEU A 557 15.13 -19.80 -5.49
C LEU A 557 15.46 -21.30 -5.56
N LEU A 558 15.38 -21.93 -6.74
CA LEU A 558 15.75 -23.35 -6.91
C LEU A 558 17.24 -23.56 -7.13
N GLN A 559 17.98 -22.50 -7.39
CA GLN A 559 19.41 -22.56 -7.65
C GLN A 559 20.20 -22.17 -6.40
N ASP A 560 21.30 -22.87 -6.17
CA ASP A 560 22.30 -22.40 -5.22
C ASP A 560 22.93 -21.11 -5.74
N ASN A 561 22.57 -19.98 -5.12
CA ASN A 561 23.10 -18.67 -5.48
C ASN A 561 24.15 -18.20 -4.45
N PRO A 562 25.42 -17.99 -4.84
CA PRO A 562 26.45 -17.50 -3.94
C PRO A 562 26.30 -16.02 -3.56
N ALA A 563 25.41 -15.27 -4.23
CA ALA A 563 25.17 -13.87 -3.93
C ALA A 563 24.63 -13.70 -2.50
N PRO A 564 24.96 -12.58 -1.82
CA PRO A 564 24.50 -12.36 -0.46
C PRO A 564 22.97 -12.34 -0.38
N ARG A 565 22.42 -12.87 0.71
CA ARG A 565 20.98 -12.93 0.95
C ARG A 565 20.41 -11.51 1.04
N ARG A 566 19.15 -11.36 0.62
CA ARG A 566 18.43 -10.08 0.71
C ARG A 566 16.92 -10.25 0.60
N VAL A 567 16.22 -9.34 1.25
CA VAL A 567 14.84 -8.95 0.97
C VAL A 567 14.86 -7.46 0.64
N LEU A 568 14.15 -7.08 -0.42
CA LEU A 568 13.89 -5.67 -0.71
C LEU A 568 12.48 -5.35 -0.27
N LEU A 569 12.34 -4.35 0.59
CA LEU A 569 11.09 -3.93 1.18
C LEU A 569 10.96 -2.42 1.12
N GLY A 570 9.75 -1.92 1.05
CA GLY A 570 9.53 -0.50 0.99
C GLY A 570 8.10 -0.13 1.33
N ASN A 571 7.95 1.16 1.61
CA ASN A 571 6.67 1.83 1.64
C ASN A 571 6.77 3.06 0.72
N TYR A 572 5.93 4.06 0.93
CA TYR A 572 5.87 5.24 0.06
C TYR A 572 7.19 6.05 0.06
N GLN A 573 7.86 6.16 1.21
CA GLN A 573 9.03 7.02 1.41
C GLN A 573 10.29 6.26 1.82
N HIS A 574 10.15 5.11 2.46
CA HIS A 574 11.26 4.34 2.97
C HIS A 574 11.50 3.13 2.08
N LEU A 575 12.76 2.95 1.70
CA LEU A 575 13.23 1.83 0.91
C LEU A 575 14.27 1.10 1.74
N GLY A 576 14.25 -0.22 1.76
CA GLY A 576 15.17 -0.96 2.59
C GLY A 576 15.58 -2.32 2.07
N LEU A 577 16.78 -2.71 2.48
CA LEU A 577 17.38 -4.01 2.19
C LEU A 577 17.67 -4.73 3.51
N PHE A 578 16.96 -5.84 3.73
CA PHE A 578 17.17 -6.73 4.87
C PHE A 578 18.01 -7.93 4.46
N ASP A 579 19.12 -8.21 5.14
CA ASP A 579 20.05 -9.30 4.78
C ASP A 579 19.80 -10.63 5.53
N GLY A 580 18.76 -10.67 6.37
CA GLY A 580 18.45 -11.79 7.25
C GLY A 580 18.78 -11.51 8.71
N ARG A 581 19.50 -10.42 9.00
CA ARG A 581 19.78 -9.96 10.35
C ARG A 581 19.62 -8.45 10.50
N ASP A 582 20.23 -7.68 9.61
CA ASP A 582 20.28 -6.23 9.67
C ASP A 582 19.48 -5.63 8.50
N LEU A 583 18.94 -4.42 8.71
CA LEU A 583 18.14 -3.71 7.72
C LEU A 583 18.78 -2.35 7.42
N ALA A 584 19.11 -2.11 6.16
CA ALA A 584 19.39 -0.77 5.63
C ALA A 584 18.09 -0.05 5.29
N ILE A 585 18.03 1.26 5.55
CA ILE A 585 16.89 2.10 5.18
C ILE A 585 17.40 3.40 4.53
N LEU A 586 16.93 3.64 3.30
CA LEU A 586 17.01 4.92 2.60
C LEU A 586 15.72 5.71 2.81
N SER A 587 15.86 7.00 3.11
CA SER A 587 14.73 7.92 3.31
C SER A 587 14.94 9.22 2.51
N PRO A 588 13.89 10.04 2.30
CA PRO A 588 14.01 11.34 1.65
C PRO A 588 15.03 12.24 2.35
N GLN A 589 15.47 13.31 1.66
CA GLN A 589 16.56 14.18 2.10
C GLN A 589 17.91 13.45 2.26
N ARG A 590 18.07 12.29 1.58
CA ARG A 590 19.29 11.47 1.54
C ARG A 590 19.70 10.89 2.89
N HIS A 591 18.75 10.73 3.81
CA HIS A 591 19.01 10.10 5.09
C HIS A 591 19.22 8.60 4.93
N MET A 592 20.23 8.07 5.62
CA MET A 592 20.63 6.67 5.59
C MET A 592 20.67 6.15 7.03
N ARG A 593 20.01 5.01 7.25
CA ARG A 593 19.91 4.38 8.57
C ARG A 593 20.14 2.89 8.47
N ARG A 594 20.54 2.31 9.59
CA ARG A 594 20.69 0.87 9.76
C ARG A 594 20.01 0.43 11.04
N HIS A 595 19.22 -0.63 10.96
CA HIS A 595 18.75 -1.37 12.12
C HIS A 595 19.58 -2.64 12.26
N ASP A 596 20.33 -2.73 13.35
CA ASP A 596 21.01 -3.97 13.73
C ASP A 596 20.01 -4.90 14.43
N ASP A 597 20.04 -6.19 14.10
CA ASP A 597 19.11 -7.20 14.65
C ASP A 597 17.63 -6.82 14.43
N ALA A 598 17.26 -6.58 13.17
CA ALA A 598 15.99 -5.98 12.75
C ALA A 598 14.74 -6.81 13.13
N LEU A 599 14.87 -8.12 13.30
CA LEU A 599 13.80 -9.01 13.79
C LEU A 599 13.84 -9.24 15.32
N GLY A 600 14.91 -8.82 15.99
CA GLY A 600 15.11 -8.99 17.43
C GLY A 600 14.97 -7.66 18.17
N ALA A 601 16.04 -7.21 18.83
CA ALA A 601 16.01 -5.97 19.61
C ALA A 601 15.92 -4.70 18.74
N SER A 602 16.25 -4.80 17.45
CA SER A 602 16.22 -3.71 16.45
C SER A 602 16.80 -2.40 16.97
N ARG A 603 18.12 -2.23 16.84
CA ARG A 603 18.79 -0.97 17.23
C ARG A 603 19.07 -0.13 16.00
N GLU A 604 18.41 1.02 15.93
CA GLU A 604 18.63 1.95 14.84
C GLU A 604 19.86 2.84 15.08
N THR A 605 20.64 3.05 14.03
CA THR A 605 21.75 4.00 13.98
C THR A 605 21.71 4.79 12.67
N ARG A 606 22.19 6.05 12.72
CA ARG A 606 22.50 6.80 11.49
C ARG A 606 23.75 6.19 10.86
N SER A 607 23.71 6.04 9.55
CA SER A 607 24.82 5.48 8.77
C SER A 607 25.13 6.39 7.58
N ASP A 608 26.10 6.00 6.76
CA ASP A 608 26.50 6.72 5.56
C ASP A 608 26.73 5.77 4.38
N SER A 609 27.11 6.33 3.23
CA SER A 609 27.31 5.58 1.99
C SER A 609 28.56 4.70 1.99
N GLN A 610 29.35 4.65 3.06
CA GLN A 610 30.47 3.71 3.24
C GLN A 610 30.01 2.37 3.84
N ASP A 611 28.82 2.31 4.45
CA ASP A 611 28.27 1.06 4.97
C ASP A 611 27.96 0.09 3.82
N PRO A 612 28.54 -1.12 3.80
CA PRO A 612 28.31 -2.09 2.72
C PRO A 612 26.85 -2.46 2.51
N LEU A 613 26.03 -2.51 3.56
CA LEU A 613 24.61 -2.83 3.44
C LEU A 613 23.85 -1.69 2.76
N LEU A 614 24.15 -0.44 3.12
CA LEU A 614 23.59 0.75 2.46
C LEU A 614 24.04 0.86 1.01
N GLN A 615 25.28 0.48 0.68
CA GLN A 615 25.73 0.47 -0.71
C GLN A 615 24.93 -0.52 -1.56
N ARG A 616 24.59 -1.69 -1.02
CA ARG A 616 23.72 -2.68 -1.70
C ARG A 616 22.30 -2.14 -1.85
N ASP A 617 21.78 -1.52 -0.79
CA ASP A 617 20.45 -0.89 -0.77
C ASP A 617 20.35 0.19 -1.85
N ILE A 618 21.28 1.14 -1.88
CA ILE A 618 21.39 2.18 -2.92
C ILE A 618 21.49 1.53 -4.30
N ALA A 619 22.31 0.49 -4.47
CA ALA A 619 22.50 -0.13 -5.77
C ALA A 619 21.20 -0.71 -6.36
N TYR A 620 20.39 -1.37 -5.53
CA TYR A 620 19.09 -1.92 -5.95
C TYR A 620 18.09 -0.82 -6.30
N TYR A 621 17.87 0.14 -5.40
CA TYR A 621 16.81 1.14 -5.59
C TYR A 621 17.18 2.23 -6.61
N GLN A 622 18.46 2.64 -6.68
CA GLN A 622 18.93 3.55 -7.72
C GLN A 622 18.74 2.93 -9.11
N ALA A 623 19.14 1.67 -9.28
CA ALA A 623 19.00 1.00 -10.58
C ALA A 623 17.55 0.68 -10.93
N ALA A 624 16.71 0.29 -9.96
CA ALA A 624 15.27 0.09 -10.20
C ALA A 624 14.60 1.41 -10.65
N SER A 625 14.92 2.52 -9.98
CA SER A 625 14.42 3.83 -10.39
C SER A 625 14.93 4.26 -11.76
N HIS A 626 16.21 4.04 -12.07
CA HIS A 626 16.81 4.33 -13.37
C HIS A 626 16.18 3.48 -14.48
N ALA A 627 16.07 2.18 -14.25
CA ALA A 627 15.49 1.24 -15.20
C ALA A 627 14.03 1.57 -15.51
N PHE A 628 13.26 2.01 -14.50
CA PHE A 628 11.92 2.52 -14.74
C PHE A 628 11.95 3.80 -15.59
N LYS A 629 12.76 4.80 -15.22
CA LYS A 629 12.83 6.12 -15.88
C LYS A 629 13.24 6.02 -17.35
N GLU A 630 14.32 5.27 -17.61
CA GLU A 630 14.94 5.09 -18.92
C GLU A 630 14.34 3.92 -19.74
N HIS A 631 13.19 3.38 -19.33
CA HIS A 631 12.48 2.30 -20.03
C HIS A 631 13.30 1.01 -20.23
N LEU A 632 14.26 0.73 -19.34
CA LEU A 632 15.10 -0.47 -19.42
C LEU A 632 14.35 -1.75 -19.03
N LEU A 633 13.23 -1.62 -18.29
CA LEU A 633 12.31 -2.71 -17.95
C LEU A 633 11.43 -3.16 -19.13
N ALA A 634 11.52 -2.50 -20.29
CA ALA A 634 10.66 -2.77 -21.42
C ALA A 634 10.86 -4.18 -22.00
N TRP A 635 9.75 -4.79 -22.40
CA TRP A 635 9.73 -6.01 -23.19
C TRP A 635 10.44 -5.79 -24.52
N LYS A 636 11.41 -6.66 -24.84
CA LYS A 636 12.10 -6.68 -26.15
C LYS A 636 12.09 -8.09 -26.77
N GLY A 637 11.16 -8.95 -26.34
CA GLY A 637 11.01 -10.27 -26.97
C GLY A 637 10.65 -10.13 -28.44
N ASN A 638 10.98 -11.16 -29.25
CA ASN A 638 10.79 -11.11 -30.70
C ASN A 638 9.37 -10.66 -31.06
N PRO A 639 9.19 -9.75 -32.04
CA PRO A 639 7.89 -9.49 -32.62
C PRO A 639 7.38 -10.80 -33.23
N GLN A 640 6.31 -11.38 -32.67
CA GLN A 640 5.46 -12.20 -33.53
C GLN A 640 4.84 -11.26 -34.57
N PRO A 641 4.86 -11.61 -35.86
CA PRO A 641 4.30 -10.78 -36.91
C PRO A 641 2.77 -10.68 -36.72
N ASP A 642 2.28 -9.44 -36.61
CA ASP A 642 0.89 -9.00 -36.80
C ASP A 642 -0.24 -9.91 -36.30
N LEU A 643 -0.65 -9.72 -35.04
CA LEU A 643 -2.07 -9.83 -34.70
C LEU A 643 -2.71 -8.48 -34.95
N GLN A 644 -3.21 -8.28 -36.18
CA GLN A 644 -4.17 -7.23 -36.48
C GLN A 644 -5.32 -7.33 -35.48
N LEU A 645 -5.46 -6.31 -34.64
CA LEU A 645 -6.64 -6.10 -33.81
C LEU A 645 -7.86 -6.11 -34.72
N SER A 646 -8.65 -7.18 -34.63
CA SER A 646 -9.98 -7.22 -35.22
C SER A 646 -10.83 -6.17 -34.51
N THR A 647 -11.12 -5.09 -35.21
CA THR A 647 -12.19 -4.16 -34.86
C THR A 647 -13.53 -4.81 -35.15
N ARG A 648 -14.17 -5.38 -34.12
CA ARG A 648 -15.62 -5.46 -33.98
C ARG A 648 -16.05 -5.40 -32.53
#